data_AF-A0A2V9N3A7-F1
#
_entry.id   AF-A0A2V9N3A7-F1
#
_cell.length_a   1.000
_cell.length_b   1.000
_cell.length_c   1.000
_cell.angle_alpha   90.00
_cell.angle_beta   90.00
_cell.angle_gamma   90.00
#
_symmetry.space_group_name_H-M   'P 1'
#
loop_
_entity.id
_entity.type
_entity.pdbx_description
1 polymer ?
#
loop_
_entity_poly.entity_id
_entity_poly.type
_entity_poly.pdbx_seq_one_letter_code
_entity_poly.pdbx_strand_id
1 'polypeptide(L)'
;MPSSETSPSSETRRFEGIPFQDAAAAHLSLDRVTARLSPALSGALPALLAESPDPDSSLLLFERLVSESSAETVRLLETHQFLAHYAIAVFGHSRYLGETLVQNTDLLHTFLREKKLDRSFSHEEFSEALARFRSRSFERDNSLLLARFRRREYVRIMLRDVLRIAPLAETTAEISALSDVLIEEAFREAESAMQHRFGLPQRLDADGRALNTPFAVLSLGKLGGNELNYSSDIDLLYLYGDGAEPATAPISNREYFVRLAQQVTEILSRPTAEGAVFRIDLRLRPQGNEGELAIGLSNALRYYAETAHDWERQALIKVRHSAGDIQLARAFIRRVQPQVYSEEINFAAIKTALVAREKIDRKRRRQAAAERHESLDVKIDRGGIRDIEFLVQCLQRVYGGREPWLRSGGTLFSLQKLHDKRHISGHDFHELNSAYTFLRHLEHRLQLQRGQQTHRLPRSPEESAILQRAMAGLTPAHQLVDLTSAVKERMEAVSAIYQRVIYQQQASSNFPTPQGDFQLRAQAEGSVLDPSPQQLRERLAEDAPDLSRVFEGEGLSATGRKNLLRFLGSGYGSSERYRLILRHQRAIARSVRIFESSEYLTEILARLICCRHCSEKTNLLAAMRSSPTFRTLPRTRQTKLRYYAGTSATACLPPELATSQSCGLSIHHSQKLLQPPKRRSLPHSGLREARVDWQSWRLDVLEAGNSTCFLMPIFSSCAILPEIVSH
;
A
#
# COMPACT_ATOMS: atom_id res chain seq x y z
N MET A 1 -19.01 -20.22 59.88
CA MET A 1 -18.02 -19.50 59.06
C MET A 1 -18.68 -19.19 57.72
N PRO A 2 -19.10 -17.94 57.44
CA PRO A 2 -19.44 -17.54 56.09
C PRO A 2 -18.16 -17.47 55.24
N SER A 3 -18.21 -17.99 54.01
CA SER A 3 -17.12 -17.86 53.04
C SER A 3 -17.00 -16.41 52.59
N SER A 4 -15.83 -15.81 52.80
CA SER A 4 -15.55 -14.44 52.36
C SER A 4 -15.32 -14.40 50.85
N GLU A 5 -16.37 -14.16 50.08
CA GLU A 5 -16.26 -13.71 48.69
C GLU A 5 -15.60 -12.33 48.69
N THR A 6 -14.28 -12.31 48.47
CA THR A 6 -13.51 -11.07 48.30
C THR A 6 -14.01 -10.35 47.06
N SER A 7 -14.75 -9.26 47.25
CA SER A 7 -15.21 -8.41 46.15
C SER A 7 -14.01 -7.94 45.32
N PRO A 8 -14.08 -7.95 43.98
CA PRO A 8 -12.97 -7.51 43.13
C PRO A 8 -12.59 -6.06 43.45
N SER A 9 -11.27 -5.77 43.40
CA SER A 9 -10.74 -4.48 43.82
C SER A 9 -11.21 -3.36 42.90
N SER A 10 -11.10 -2.11 43.35
CA SER A 10 -11.40 -0.93 42.52
C SER A 10 -10.52 -0.82 41.28
N GLU A 11 -9.38 -1.52 41.24
CA GLU A 11 -8.51 -1.59 40.07
C GLU A 11 -8.89 -2.73 39.13
N THR A 12 -9.33 -3.89 39.66
CA THR A 12 -9.92 -4.99 38.85
C THR A 12 -11.02 -4.47 37.92
N ARG A 13 -11.90 -3.59 38.44
CA ARG A 13 -13.02 -3.02 37.66
C ARG A 13 -12.60 -2.14 36.49
N ARG A 14 -11.35 -1.64 36.43
CA ARG A 14 -10.86 -0.83 35.30
C ARG A 14 -10.62 -1.65 34.03
N PHE A 15 -10.52 -2.96 34.15
CA PHE A 15 -10.23 -3.88 33.04
C PHE A 15 -11.44 -4.75 32.63
N GLU A 16 -12.62 -4.50 33.24
CA GLU A 16 -13.89 -5.09 32.84
C GLU A 16 -14.21 -4.75 31.37
N GLY A 17 -14.59 -5.76 30.59
CA GLY A 17 -14.94 -5.62 29.17
C GLY A 17 -13.79 -5.81 28.18
N ILE A 18 -12.54 -5.97 28.63
CA ILE A 18 -11.43 -6.37 27.75
C ILE A 18 -11.57 -7.87 27.40
N PRO A 19 -11.51 -8.26 26.11
CA PRO A 19 -11.77 -9.64 25.68
C PRO A 19 -10.54 -10.55 25.83
N PHE A 20 -10.06 -10.70 27.07
CA PHE A 20 -9.05 -11.70 27.44
C PHE A 20 -9.58 -13.12 27.28
N GLN A 21 -8.71 -14.05 26.90
CA GLN A 21 -8.99 -15.49 26.86
C GLN A 21 -8.78 -16.14 28.24
N ASP A 22 -7.70 -15.78 28.94
CA ASP A 22 -7.48 -16.18 30.33
C ASP A 22 -7.52 -14.95 31.24
N ALA A 23 -8.75 -14.61 31.68
CA ALA A 23 -8.97 -13.51 32.60
C ALA A 23 -8.23 -13.70 33.94
N ALA A 24 -7.96 -14.93 34.40
CA ALA A 24 -7.28 -15.16 35.68
C ALA A 24 -5.78 -14.86 35.56
N ALA A 25 -5.13 -15.37 34.50
CA ALA A 25 -3.75 -15.03 34.19
C ALA A 25 -3.58 -13.54 33.84
N ALA A 26 -4.56 -12.94 33.15
CA ALA A 26 -4.54 -11.51 32.84
C ALA A 26 -4.53 -10.63 34.10
N HIS A 27 -5.42 -10.86 35.08
CA HIS A 27 -5.43 -10.09 36.33
C HIS A 27 -4.11 -10.21 37.10
N LEU A 28 -3.59 -11.43 37.27
CA LEU A 28 -2.30 -11.64 37.94
C LEU A 28 -1.14 -10.93 37.24
N SER A 29 -1.21 -10.76 35.92
CA SER A 29 -0.18 -10.10 35.11
C SER A 29 -0.34 -8.58 35.12
N LEU A 30 -1.58 -8.08 35.15
CA LEU A 30 -1.88 -6.66 35.38
C LEU A 30 -1.33 -6.19 36.74
N ASP A 31 -1.55 -6.93 37.83
CA ASP A 31 -1.06 -6.58 39.16
C ASP A 31 0.49 -6.45 39.20
N ARG A 32 1.20 -7.30 38.45
CA ARG A 32 2.67 -7.25 38.33
C ARG A 32 3.16 -6.08 37.46
N VAL A 33 2.34 -5.63 36.50
CA VAL A 33 2.63 -4.49 35.63
C VAL A 33 2.33 -3.16 36.32
N THR A 34 1.16 -3.00 36.93
CA THR A 34 0.74 -1.74 37.58
C THR A 34 1.66 -1.39 38.75
N ALA A 35 2.13 -2.38 39.51
CA ALA A 35 3.13 -2.22 40.57
C ALA A 35 4.50 -1.70 40.10
N ARG A 36 4.76 -1.66 38.78
CA ARG A 36 6.02 -1.20 38.17
C ARG A 36 5.89 0.09 37.35
N LEU A 37 4.68 0.65 37.25
CA LEU A 37 4.37 1.79 36.38
C LEU A 37 3.66 2.91 37.12
N SER A 38 3.98 4.16 36.76
CA SER A 38 3.29 5.34 37.28
C SER A 38 1.77 5.29 37.06
N PRO A 39 0.96 5.88 37.97
CA PRO A 39 -0.50 5.87 37.89
C PRO A 39 -1.08 6.39 36.56
N ALA A 40 -0.35 7.27 35.86
CA ALA A 40 -0.77 7.81 34.58
C ALA A 40 -0.71 6.76 33.45
N LEU A 41 0.34 5.95 33.39
CA LEU A 41 0.46 4.88 32.38
C LEU A 41 -0.38 3.65 32.77
N SER A 42 -0.41 3.30 34.05
CA SER A 42 -1.32 2.27 34.60
C SER A 42 -2.80 2.60 34.36
N GLY A 43 -3.18 3.89 34.37
CA GLY A 43 -4.52 4.35 34.04
C GLY A 43 -4.85 4.35 32.54
N ALA A 44 -3.85 4.43 31.65
CA ALA A 44 -4.03 4.36 30.20
C ALA A 44 -4.08 2.92 29.66
N LEU A 45 -3.39 1.99 30.32
CA LEU A 45 -3.24 0.59 29.92
C LEU A 45 -4.57 -0.15 29.58
N PRO A 46 -5.70 0.00 30.31
CA PRO A 46 -6.94 -0.69 29.96
C PRO A 46 -7.45 -0.36 28.55
N ALA A 47 -7.42 0.92 28.16
CA ALA A 47 -7.88 1.36 26.85
C ALA A 47 -6.97 0.83 25.72
N LEU A 48 -5.65 0.84 25.94
CA LEU A 48 -4.68 0.31 24.97
C LEU A 48 -4.82 -1.21 24.77
N LEU A 49 -5.14 -1.96 25.83
CA LEU A 49 -5.42 -3.40 25.74
C LEU A 49 -6.79 -3.70 25.11
N ALA A 50 -7.80 -2.84 25.34
CA ALA A 50 -9.12 -2.98 24.71
C ALA A 50 -9.09 -2.76 23.18
N GLU A 51 -8.21 -1.90 22.69
CA GLU A 51 -7.97 -1.69 21.24
C GLU A 51 -7.12 -2.80 20.60
N SER A 52 -6.45 -3.65 21.40
CA SER A 52 -5.56 -4.69 20.88
C SER A 52 -6.32 -5.88 20.29
N PRO A 53 -5.88 -6.44 19.15
CA PRO A 53 -6.47 -7.66 18.61
C PRO A 53 -6.18 -8.92 19.44
N ASP A 54 -5.10 -8.92 20.23
CA ASP A 54 -4.72 -10.02 21.14
C ASP A 54 -4.30 -9.44 22.50
N PRO A 55 -5.27 -9.15 23.40
CA PRO A 55 -4.98 -8.52 24.69
C PRO A 55 -4.10 -9.39 25.59
N ASP A 56 -4.26 -10.71 25.55
CA ASP A 56 -3.48 -11.68 26.32
C ASP A 56 -2.00 -11.66 25.91
N SER A 57 -1.70 -11.80 24.61
CA SER A 57 -0.33 -11.69 24.08
C SER A 57 0.26 -10.29 24.29
N SER A 58 -0.58 -9.25 24.20
CA SER A 58 -0.17 -7.86 24.44
C SER A 58 0.30 -7.64 25.87
N LEU A 59 -0.50 -8.08 26.84
CA LEU A 59 -0.20 -7.94 28.26
C LEU A 59 1.03 -8.76 28.66
N LEU A 60 1.14 -10.01 28.18
CA LEU A 60 2.29 -10.87 28.47
C LEU A 60 3.62 -10.27 27.96
N LEU A 61 3.64 -9.76 26.72
CA LEU A 61 4.84 -9.14 26.16
C LEU A 61 5.11 -7.75 26.75
N PHE A 62 4.09 -7.02 27.17
CA PHE A 62 4.24 -5.73 27.86
C PHE A 62 4.75 -5.91 29.31
N GLU A 63 4.32 -6.95 30.03
CA GLU A 63 4.92 -7.31 31.31
C GLU A 63 6.39 -7.65 31.15
N ARG A 64 6.73 -8.48 30.16
CA ARG A 64 8.13 -8.81 29.86
C ARG A 64 8.94 -7.59 29.46
N LEU A 65 8.41 -6.70 28.62
CA LEU A 65 9.04 -5.43 28.29
C LEU A 65 9.35 -4.62 29.57
N VAL A 66 8.36 -4.38 30.43
CA VAL A 66 8.54 -3.60 31.68
C VAL A 66 9.43 -4.32 32.70
N SER A 67 9.56 -5.65 32.62
CA SER A 67 10.30 -6.46 33.61
C SER A 67 11.73 -6.83 33.22
N GLU A 68 12.02 -6.93 31.92
CA GLU A 68 13.34 -7.25 31.36
C GLU A 68 14.12 -5.99 30.94
N SER A 69 13.43 -4.84 30.78
CA SER A 69 14.06 -3.58 30.37
C SER A 69 14.82 -2.85 31.48
N SER A 70 15.70 -1.94 31.05
CA SER A 70 16.28 -0.94 31.95
C SER A 70 15.23 0.03 32.50
N ALA A 71 15.51 0.61 33.67
CA ALA A 71 14.70 1.69 34.23
C ALA A 71 14.69 2.97 33.37
N GLU A 72 15.63 3.13 32.42
CA GLU A 72 15.57 4.22 31.43
C GLU A 72 14.45 3.98 30.41
N THR A 73 14.34 2.75 29.91
CA THR A 73 13.28 2.33 28.99
C THR A 73 11.89 2.49 29.62
N VAL A 74 11.74 2.13 30.90
CA VAL A 74 10.46 2.32 31.63
C VAL A 74 10.13 3.82 31.71
N ARG A 75 11.07 4.66 32.18
CA ARG A 75 10.88 6.13 32.20
C ARG A 75 10.57 6.72 30.81
N LEU A 76 11.11 6.14 29.74
CA LEU A 76 10.81 6.55 28.36
C LEU A 76 9.33 6.31 28.01
N LEU A 77 8.79 5.14 28.35
CA LEU A 77 7.37 4.80 28.15
C LEU A 77 6.45 5.70 28.99
N GLU A 78 6.85 6.04 30.22
CA GLU A 78 6.08 6.93 31.10
C GLU A 78 6.07 8.38 30.60
N THR A 79 7.22 8.89 30.17
CA THR A 79 7.37 10.25 29.62
C THR A 79 6.66 10.39 28.26
N HIS A 80 6.60 9.30 27.50
CA HIS A 80 6.07 9.27 26.13
C HIS A 80 5.10 8.11 25.94
N GLN A 81 3.92 8.21 26.56
CA GLN A 81 2.88 7.16 26.60
C GLN A 81 2.47 6.61 25.22
N PHE A 82 2.65 7.37 24.13
CA PHE A 82 2.43 6.88 22.77
C PHE A 82 3.36 5.71 22.39
N LEU A 83 4.55 5.61 22.99
CA LEU A 83 5.46 4.47 22.83
C LEU A 83 4.88 3.19 23.46
N ALA A 84 4.08 3.30 24.53
CA ALA A 84 3.38 2.15 25.10
C ALA A 84 2.24 1.69 24.19
N HIS A 85 1.49 2.63 23.57
CA HIS A 85 0.54 2.30 22.50
C HIS A 85 1.23 1.59 21.32
N TYR A 86 2.40 2.07 20.88
CA TYR A 86 3.18 1.41 19.82
C TYR A 86 3.66 0.01 20.23
N ALA A 87 4.13 -0.18 21.46
CA ALA A 87 4.53 -1.49 21.96
C ALA A 87 3.34 -2.47 21.99
N ILE A 88 2.20 -2.06 22.54
CA ILE A 88 0.97 -2.88 22.60
C ILE A 88 0.43 -3.18 21.19
N ALA A 89 0.47 -2.21 20.26
CA ALA A 89 0.10 -2.43 18.87
C ALA A 89 1.01 -3.46 18.17
N VAL A 90 2.32 -3.48 18.48
CA VAL A 90 3.25 -4.51 18.02
C VAL A 90 2.90 -5.88 18.63
N PHE A 91 2.73 -5.94 19.95
CA PHE A 91 2.54 -7.19 20.70
C PHE A 91 1.20 -7.90 20.39
N GLY A 92 0.14 -7.15 20.10
CA GLY A 92 -1.15 -7.70 19.70
C GLY A 92 -1.16 -8.24 18.26
N HIS A 93 -0.45 -7.58 17.34
CA HIS A 93 -0.44 -7.98 15.92
C HIS A 93 0.63 -9.03 15.59
N SER A 94 1.70 -9.13 16.38
CA SER A 94 2.77 -10.10 16.14
C SER A 94 3.52 -10.44 17.43
N ARG A 95 3.38 -11.68 17.90
CA ARG A 95 4.28 -12.22 18.92
C ARG A 95 5.73 -12.25 18.40
N TYR A 96 5.92 -12.61 17.13
CA TYR A 96 7.23 -12.69 16.48
C TYR A 96 8.02 -11.36 16.49
N LEU A 97 7.39 -10.25 16.10
CA LEU A 97 8.00 -8.92 16.17
C LEU A 97 7.93 -8.31 17.57
N GLY A 98 7.03 -8.80 18.43
CA GLY A 98 7.00 -8.47 19.85
C GLY A 98 8.23 -8.98 20.62
N GLU A 99 8.60 -10.25 20.47
CA GLU A 99 9.86 -10.80 21.00
C GLU A 99 11.06 -10.00 20.47
N THR A 100 11.03 -9.58 19.19
CA THR A 100 12.06 -8.71 18.59
C THR A 100 12.15 -7.36 19.34
N LEU A 101 11.01 -6.70 19.61
CA LEU A 101 10.98 -5.42 20.32
C LEU A 101 11.42 -5.51 21.79
N VAL A 102 11.04 -6.59 22.51
CA VAL A 102 11.52 -6.85 23.88
C VAL A 102 13.04 -7.03 23.91
N GLN A 103 13.61 -7.71 22.91
CA GLN A 103 15.07 -7.89 22.77
C GLN A 103 15.81 -6.65 22.22
N ASN A 104 15.10 -5.69 21.62
CA ASN A 104 15.66 -4.52 20.94
C ASN A 104 14.98 -3.22 21.41
N THR A 105 15.04 -2.95 22.72
CA THR A 105 14.33 -1.82 23.35
C THR A 105 14.83 -0.44 22.87
N ASP A 106 16.01 -0.37 22.25
CA ASP A 106 16.51 0.84 21.58
C ASP A 106 15.64 1.28 20.40
N LEU A 107 14.82 0.38 19.83
CA LEU A 107 13.78 0.74 18.84
C LEU A 107 12.79 1.77 19.38
N LEU A 108 12.48 1.77 20.69
CA LEU A 108 11.60 2.77 21.31
C LEU A 108 12.22 4.17 21.28
N HIS A 109 13.53 4.27 21.47
CA HIS A 109 14.26 5.54 21.30
C HIS A 109 14.33 5.96 19.83
N THR A 110 14.35 5.02 18.89
CA THR A 110 14.24 5.29 17.45
C THR A 110 12.86 5.86 17.11
N PHE A 111 11.76 5.24 17.56
CA PHE A 111 10.39 5.76 17.34
C PHE A 111 10.13 7.13 17.97
N LEU A 112 10.86 7.48 19.05
CA LEU A 112 10.80 8.82 19.65
C LEU A 112 11.59 9.87 18.85
N ARG A 113 12.82 9.54 18.45
CA ARG A 113 13.71 10.47 17.74
C ARG A 113 13.30 10.67 16.29
N GLU A 114 12.83 9.61 15.66
CA GLU A 114 12.45 9.60 14.25
C GLU A 114 10.93 9.73 14.13
N LYS A 115 10.45 10.95 13.81
CA LYS A 115 9.04 11.20 13.42
C LYS A 115 8.60 10.42 12.15
N LYS A 116 9.51 9.66 11.53
CA LYS A 116 9.40 8.94 10.25
C LYS A 116 8.48 7.70 10.27
N LEU A 117 7.50 7.62 11.16
CA LEU A 117 6.39 6.66 11.01
C LEU A 117 5.37 7.18 9.99
N ASP A 118 5.33 8.49 9.74
CA ASP A 118 4.50 9.13 8.74
C ASP A 118 4.78 8.64 7.30
N ARG A 119 6.05 8.47 6.92
CA ARG A 119 6.47 8.12 5.55
C ARG A 119 7.30 6.83 5.45
N SER A 120 7.35 6.27 4.25
CA SER A 120 8.27 5.19 3.90
C SER A 120 9.72 5.67 3.80
N PHE A 121 10.65 4.73 3.99
CA PHE A 121 12.08 4.93 3.75
C PHE A 121 12.41 4.63 2.27
N SER A 122 13.30 5.43 1.68
CA SER A 122 13.89 5.13 0.38
C SER A 122 14.95 4.01 0.46
N HIS A 123 15.39 3.51 -0.70
CA HIS A 123 16.49 2.55 -0.81
C HIS A 123 17.78 3.10 -0.15
N GLU A 124 18.08 4.38 -0.40
CA GLU A 124 19.21 5.11 0.15
C GLU A 124 19.13 5.18 1.68
N GLU A 125 17.96 5.51 2.23
CA GLU A 125 17.75 5.59 3.68
C GLU A 125 17.88 4.24 4.38
N PHE A 126 17.39 3.16 3.77
CA PHE A 126 17.63 1.80 4.25
C PHE A 126 19.11 1.42 4.18
N SER A 127 19.82 1.81 3.11
CA SER A 127 21.27 1.56 2.98
C SER A 127 22.08 2.33 4.02
N GLU A 128 21.75 3.60 4.29
CA GLU A 128 22.37 4.36 5.38
C GLU A 128 22.05 3.77 6.76
N ALA A 129 20.81 3.33 6.99
CA ALA A 129 20.38 2.71 8.24
C ALA A 129 21.10 1.38 8.49
N LEU A 130 21.28 0.55 7.45
CA LEU A 130 22.08 -0.67 7.51
C LEU A 130 23.55 -0.36 7.80
N ALA A 131 24.14 0.65 7.17
CA ALA A 131 25.52 1.07 7.45
C ALA A 131 25.70 1.55 8.90
N ARG A 132 24.74 2.34 9.42
CA ARG A 132 24.72 2.80 10.83
C ARG A 132 24.49 1.65 11.83
N PHE A 133 23.77 0.61 11.44
CA PHE A 133 23.56 -0.60 12.24
C PHE A 133 24.84 -1.45 12.26
N ARG A 134 25.42 -1.72 11.08
CA ARG A 134 26.69 -2.45 10.92
C ARG A 134 27.82 -1.78 11.72
N SER A 135 27.95 -0.45 11.66
CA SER A 135 29.01 0.28 12.39
C SER A 135 28.87 0.27 13.92
N ARG A 136 27.75 -0.20 14.46
CA ARG A 136 27.51 -0.38 15.91
C ARG A 136 27.48 -1.85 16.33
N SER A 137 27.60 -2.76 15.37
CA SER A 137 27.52 -4.20 15.59
C SER A 137 28.93 -4.79 15.66
N PHE A 138 29.15 -5.69 16.63
CA PHE A 138 30.34 -6.54 16.67
C PHE A 138 30.13 -7.88 15.94
N GLU A 139 28.94 -8.08 15.35
CA GLU A 139 28.59 -9.27 14.59
C GLU A 139 29.44 -9.40 13.32
N ARG A 140 29.95 -10.62 13.07
CA ARG A 140 30.75 -10.96 11.88
C ARG A 140 30.04 -11.91 10.93
N ASP A 141 28.98 -12.58 11.36
CA ASP A 141 28.11 -13.32 10.44
C ASP A 141 27.17 -12.34 9.72
N ASN A 142 27.48 -12.05 8.45
CA ASN A 142 26.66 -11.19 7.59
C ASN A 142 25.20 -11.68 7.48
N SER A 143 24.96 -12.99 7.42
CA SER A 143 23.60 -13.58 7.39
C SER A 143 22.82 -13.20 8.65
N LEU A 144 23.48 -13.26 9.81
CA LEU A 144 22.88 -12.93 11.11
C LEU A 144 22.69 -11.42 11.27
N LEU A 145 23.65 -10.61 10.84
CA LEU A 145 23.57 -9.15 10.84
C LEU A 145 22.40 -8.65 9.97
N LEU A 146 22.29 -9.16 8.74
CA LEU A 146 21.20 -8.84 7.81
C LEU A 146 19.83 -9.34 8.32
N ALA A 147 19.78 -10.53 8.94
CA ALA A 147 18.54 -11.04 9.54
C ALA A 147 18.07 -10.19 10.73
N ARG A 148 18.99 -9.71 11.60
CA ARG A 148 18.68 -8.74 12.67
C ARG A 148 18.16 -7.43 12.12
N PHE A 149 18.85 -6.83 11.15
CA PHE A 149 18.45 -5.55 10.57
C PHE A 149 17.04 -5.63 9.94
N ARG A 150 16.78 -6.67 9.15
CA ARG A 150 15.45 -6.95 8.58
C ARG A 150 14.37 -7.06 9.66
N ARG A 151 14.60 -7.85 10.72
CA ARG A 151 13.63 -8.01 11.83
C ARG A 151 13.31 -6.66 12.50
N ARG A 152 14.32 -5.84 12.74
CA ARG A 152 14.18 -4.52 13.37
C ARG A 152 13.36 -3.55 12.50
N GLU A 153 13.66 -3.45 11.20
CA GLU A 153 12.86 -2.63 10.28
C GLU A 153 11.45 -3.19 10.07
N TYR A 154 11.26 -4.52 10.10
CA TYR A 154 9.92 -5.12 10.08
C TYR A 154 9.04 -4.65 11.26
N VAL A 155 9.59 -4.36 12.44
CA VAL A 155 8.80 -3.76 13.56
C VAL A 155 8.25 -2.40 13.15
N ARG A 156 9.09 -1.53 12.57
CA ARG A 156 8.71 -0.18 12.09
C ARG A 156 7.66 -0.28 10.97
N ILE A 157 7.91 -1.11 9.96
CA ILE A 157 7.01 -1.27 8.80
C ILE A 157 5.67 -1.90 9.23
N MET A 158 5.67 -2.90 10.13
CA MET A 158 4.44 -3.43 10.70
C MET A 158 3.66 -2.33 11.43
N LEU A 159 4.31 -1.51 12.24
CA LEU A 159 3.64 -0.44 12.98
C LEU A 159 2.90 0.53 12.04
N ARG A 160 3.50 0.87 10.88
CA ARG A 160 2.85 1.68 9.84
C ARG A 160 1.63 1.00 9.18
N ASP A 161 1.70 -0.31 8.94
CA ASP A 161 0.61 -1.12 8.37
C ASP A 161 -0.56 -1.29 9.36
N VAL A 162 -0.27 -1.67 10.62
CA VAL A 162 -1.31 -1.96 11.62
C VAL A 162 -2.02 -0.69 12.11
N LEU A 163 -1.29 0.41 12.29
CA LEU A 163 -1.87 1.73 12.60
C LEU A 163 -2.44 2.45 11.36
N ARG A 164 -2.37 1.84 10.17
CA ARG A 164 -2.93 2.36 8.89
C ARG A 164 -2.38 3.71 8.48
N ILE A 165 -1.12 3.99 8.86
CA ILE A 165 -0.39 5.18 8.44
C ILE A 165 0.05 5.03 6.98
N ALA A 166 0.43 3.80 6.58
CA ALA A 166 0.76 3.45 5.20
C ALA A 166 -0.40 2.69 4.52
N PRO A 167 -0.79 3.01 3.27
CA PRO A 167 -1.65 2.16 2.46
C PRO A 167 -0.88 0.93 1.97
N LEU A 168 -1.58 -0.17 1.68
CA LEU A 168 -0.99 -1.46 1.27
C LEU A 168 0.15 -1.33 0.26
N ALA A 169 -0.06 -0.58 -0.83
CA ALA A 169 0.92 -0.45 -1.92
C ALA A 169 2.22 0.25 -1.47
N GLU A 170 2.16 1.14 -0.48
CA GLU A 170 3.34 1.76 0.11
C GLU A 170 4.05 0.77 1.04
N THR A 171 3.30 0.08 1.92
CA THR A 171 3.84 -0.96 2.80
C THR A 171 4.58 -2.04 2.00
N THR A 172 4.00 -2.54 0.91
CA THR A 172 4.63 -3.59 0.11
C THR A 172 5.85 -3.10 -0.67
N ALA A 173 5.83 -1.84 -1.13
CA ALA A 173 6.99 -1.20 -1.76
C ALA A 173 8.12 -0.96 -0.76
N GLU A 174 7.81 -0.59 0.49
CA GLU A 174 8.79 -0.40 1.57
C GLU A 174 9.44 -1.74 1.98
N ILE A 175 8.67 -2.84 2.10
CA ILE A 175 9.21 -4.20 2.30
C ILE A 175 10.10 -4.61 1.12
N SER A 176 9.72 -4.27 -0.12
CA SER A 176 10.55 -4.52 -1.31
C SER A 176 11.86 -3.73 -1.30
N ALA A 177 11.84 -2.42 -0.99
CA ALA A 177 13.04 -1.59 -0.94
C ALA A 177 14.03 -2.03 0.15
N LEU A 178 13.54 -2.43 1.32
CA LEU A 178 14.35 -3.08 2.36
C LEU A 178 14.98 -4.39 1.85
N SER A 179 14.22 -5.17 1.07
CA SER A 179 14.72 -6.44 0.51
C SER A 179 15.80 -6.22 -0.54
N ASP A 180 15.67 -5.20 -1.40
CA ASP A 180 16.71 -4.84 -2.37
C ASP A 180 18.03 -4.46 -1.69
N VAL A 181 18.01 -3.60 -0.67
CA VAL A 181 19.22 -3.24 0.09
C VAL A 181 19.89 -4.46 0.74
N LEU A 182 19.10 -5.38 1.28
CA LEU A 182 19.62 -6.62 1.89
C LEU A 182 20.22 -7.58 0.85
N ILE A 183 19.65 -7.64 -0.36
CA ILE A 183 20.17 -8.41 -1.50
C ILE A 183 21.45 -7.76 -2.05
N GLU A 184 21.49 -6.43 -2.14
CA GLU A 184 22.66 -5.69 -2.61
C GLU A 184 23.84 -5.84 -1.66
N GLU A 185 23.62 -5.75 -0.34
CA GLU A 185 24.68 -5.95 0.65
C GLU A 185 25.20 -7.40 0.64
N ALA A 186 24.31 -8.40 0.57
CA ALA A 186 24.72 -9.80 0.41
C ALA A 186 25.49 -10.05 -0.90
N PHE A 187 25.13 -9.35 -1.98
CA PHE A 187 25.88 -9.35 -3.24
C PHE A 187 27.28 -8.76 -3.08
N ARG A 188 27.43 -7.57 -2.48
CA ARG A 188 28.73 -6.92 -2.24
C ARG A 188 29.68 -7.77 -1.40
N GLU A 189 29.15 -8.40 -0.35
CA GLU A 189 29.93 -9.28 0.56
C GLU A 189 30.46 -10.52 -0.19
N ALA A 190 29.58 -11.21 -0.94
CA ALA A 190 29.97 -12.37 -1.75
C ALA A 190 30.91 -11.99 -2.91
N GLU A 191 30.68 -10.84 -3.55
CA GLU A 191 31.54 -10.33 -4.61
C GLU A 191 32.94 -10.01 -4.08
N SER A 192 33.04 -9.31 -2.94
CA SER A 192 34.30 -9.05 -2.25
C SER A 192 35.05 -10.35 -1.91
N ALA A 193 34.37 -11.34 -1.32
CA ALA A 193 34.96 -12.62 -0.97
C ALA A 193 35.47 -13.40 -2.21
N MET A 194 34.74 -13.35 -3.33
CA MET A 194 35.14 -13.95 -4.59
C MET A 194 36.33 -13.21 -5.24
N GLN A 195 36.32 -11.88 -5.25
CA GLN A 195 37.41 -11.05 -5.79
C GLN A 195 38.73 -11.27 -5.04
N HIS A 196 38.69 -11.35 -3.69
CA HIS A 196 39.87 -11.64 -2.87
C HIS A 196 40.47 -13.04 -3.14
N ARG A 197 39.67 -14.00 -3.63
CA ARG A 197 40.08 -15.40 -3.81
C ARG A 197 40.45 -15.75 -5.26
N PHE A 198 39.82 -15.11 -6.24
CA PHE A 198 39.97 -15.45 -7.67
C PHE A 198 40.25 -14.23 -8.57
N GLY A 199 40.42 -13.03 -8.01
CA GLY A 199 40.55 -11.80 -8.78
C GLY A 199 39.22 -11.34 -9.41
N LEU A 200 39.29 -10.32 -10.25
CA LEU A 200 38.13 -9.82 -11.00
C LEU A 200 37.78 -10.76 -12.17
N PRO A 201 36.49 -11.10 -12.39
CA PRO A 201 36.07 -11.86 -13.55
C PRO A 201 36.19 -10.99 -14.80
N GLN A 202 36.82 -11.52 -15.86
CA GLN A 202 37.19 -10.75 -17.05
C GLN A 202 36.74 -11.39 -18.35
N ARG A 203 36.56 -10.53 -19.35
CA ARG A 203 36.25 -10.87 -20.74
C ARG A 203 37.01 -9.95 -21.69
N LEU A 204 37.24 -10.41 -22.91
CA LEU A 204 37.86 -9.63 -23.97
C LEU A 204 36.82 -8.79 -24.71
N ASP A 205 37.16 -7.53 -25.03
CA ASP A 205 36.43 -6.69 -25.99
C ASP A 205 36.80 -7.05 -27.45
N ALA A 206 36.23 -6.33 -28.41
CA ALA A 206 36.49 -6.56 -29.84
C ALA A 206 37.94 -6.24 -30.27
N ASP A 207 38.66 -5.43 -29.50
CA ASP A 207 40.07 -5.08 -29.70
C ASP A 207 41.01 -6.00 -28.87
N GLY A 208 40.46 -7.03 -28.21
CA GLY A 208 41.21 -7.97 -27.38
C GLY A 208 41.60 -7.45 -26.00
N ARG A 209 41.03 -6.33 -25.52
CA ARG A 209 41.31 -5.79 -24.17
C ARG A 209 40.49 -6.50 -23.11
N ALA A 210 41.11 -6.79 -21.98
CA ALA A 210 40.40 -7.33 -20.81
C ALA A 210 39.54 -6.24 -20.14
N LEU A 211 38.23 -6.48 -20.06
CA LEU A 211 37.24 -5.70 -19.32
C LEU A 211 36.58 -6.60 -18.26
N ASN A 212 36.08 -6.01 -17.18
CA ASN A 212 35.31 -6.75 -16.19
C ASN A 212 34.04 -7.37 -16.83
N THR A 213 33.74 -8.61 -16.46
CA THR A 213 32.48 -9.27 -16.82
C THR A 213 31.40 -8.86 -15.82
N PRO A 214 30.29 -8.22 -16.27
CA PRO A 214 29.23 -7.79 -15.35
C PRO A 214 28.40 -8.97 -14.87
N PHE A 215 27.85 -8.86 -13.66
CA PHE A 215 26.89 -9.77 -13.06
C PHE A 215 25.70 -8.99 -12.52
N ALA A 216 24.49 -9.55 -12.62
CA ALA A 216 23.27 -8.90 -12.16
C ALA A 216 22.36 -9.90 -11.43
N VAL A 217 21.80 -9.44 -10.31
CA VAL A 217 20.71 -10.10 -9.59
C VAL A 217 19.40 -9.49 -10.06
N LEU A 218 18.54 -10.31 -10.66
CA LEU A 218 17.19 -9.94 -11.03
C LEU A 218 16.19 -10.54 -10.04
N SER A 219 15.12 -9.79 -9.75
CA SER A 219 13.98 -10.26 -8.96
C SER A 219 12.76 -10.46 -9.84
N LEU A 220 11.98 -11.50 -9.54
CA LEU A 220 10.72 -11.84 -10.19
C LEU A 220 9.58 -11.83 -9.15
N GLY A 221 8.42 -12.34 -9.54
CA GLY A 221 7.30 -12.61 -8.62
C GLY A 221 6.85 -11.39 -7.81
N LYS A 222 6.72 -11.55 -6.49
CA LYS A 222 6.22 -10.47 -5.61
C LYS A 222 7.25 -9.36 -5.37
N LEU A 223 8.54 -9.68 -5.22
CA LEU A 223 9.58 -8.65 -5.08
C LEU A 223 9.72 -7.84 -6.35
N GLY A 224 9.77 -8.51 -7.50
CA GLY A 224 9.89 -7.85 -8.80
C GLY A 224 8.69 -6.95 -9.15
N GLY A 225 7.50 -7.29 -8.62
CA GLY A 225 6.30 -6.45 -8.70
C GLY A 225 6.21 -5.32 -7.66
N ASN A 226 7.18 -5.15 -6.76
CA ASN A 226 7.13 -4.25 -5.59
C ASN A 226 5.89 -4.46 -4.68
N GLU A 227 5.47 -5.72 -4.60
CA GLU A 227 4.24 -6.16 -3.94
C GLU A 227 4.54 -7.28 -2.92
N LEU A 228 5.66 -7.17 -2.21
CA LEU A 228 6.14 -8.18 -1.25
C LEU A 228 5.40 -8.14 0.09
N ASN A 229 5.24 -9.31 0.74
CA ASN A 229 4.72 -9.44 2.11
C ASN A 229 5.81 -9.92 3.08
N TYR A 230 5.60 -9.69 4.38
CA TYR A 230 6.48 -10.09 5.49
C TYR A 230 7.05 -11.53 5.42
N SER A 231 6.24 -12.54 5.06
CA SER A 231 6.67 -13.95 4.96
C SER A 231 6.56 -14.52 3.53
N SER A 232 6.99 -13.72 2.55
CA SER A 232 7.12 -14.12 1.15
C SER A 232 8.41 -14.90 0.88
N ASP A 233 8.43 -15.60 -0.25
CA ASP A 233 9.66 -16.09 -0.88
C ASP A 233 10.22 -15.00 -1.80
N ILE A 234 11.53 -15.04 -2.04
CA ILE A 234 12.22 -14.10 -2.94
C ILE A 234 12.63 -14.84 -4.20
N ASP A 235 11.87 -14.63 -5.28
CA ASP A 235 12.15 -15.18 -6.60
C ASP A 235 13.35 -14.46 -7.24
N LEU A 236 14.51 -15.13 -7.39
CA LEU A 236 15.72 -14.55 -7.99
C LEU A 236 16.17 -15.27 -9.27
N LEU A 237 16.82 -14.50 -10.16
CA LEU A 237 17.53 -14.97 -11.35
C LEU A 237 18.89 -14.26 -11.42
N TYR A 238 19.97 -15.04 -11.50
CA TYR A 238 21.33 -14.53 -11.62
C TYR A 238 21.80 -14.56 -13.09
N LEU A 239 22.26 -13.42 -13.60
CA LEU A 239 22.79 -13.28 -14.96
C LEU A 239 24.23 -12.80 -14.94
N TYR A 240 25.02 -13.24 -15.93
CA TYR A 240 26.32 -12.64 -16.23
C TYR A 240 26.46 -12.25 -17.71
N GLY A 241 27.34 -11.29 -17.98
CA GLY A 241 27.62 -10.81 -19.33
C GLY A 241 28.39 -11.83 -20.16
N ASP A 242 28.05 -11.94 -21.45
CA ASP A 242 28.82 -12.76 -22.39
C ASP A 242 30.19 -12.11 -22.72
N GLY A 243 31.13 -12.94 -23.19
CA GLY A 243 32.44 -12.56 -23.71
C GLY A 243 33.44 -13.73 -23.69
N ALA A 244 34.51 -13.64 -24.47
CA ALA A 244 35.62 -14.61 -24.41
C ALA A 244 36.50 -14.32 -23.20
N GLU A 245 36.99 -15.35 -22.49
CA GLU A 245 37.83 -15.19 -21.30
C GLU A 245 39.31 -14.97 -21.66
N PRO A 246 40.07 -14.14 -20.92
CA PRO A 246 41.52 -14.08 -21.04
C PRO A 246 42.14 -15.43 -20.67
N ALA A 247 43.17 -15.88 -21.39
CA ALA A 247 43.88 -17.13 -21.10
C ALA A 247 44.60 -17.14 -19.72
N THR A 248 44.66 -16.01 -19.04
CA THR A 248 45.21 -15.82 -17.70
C THR A 248 44.15 -15.89 -16.58
N ALA A 249 42.87 -16.14 -16.91
CA ALA A 249 41.81 -16.25 -15.91
C ALA A 249 42.02 -17.51 -15.02
N PRO A 250 41.96 -17.40 -13.68
CA PRO A 250 42.26 -18.53 -12.79
C PRO A 250 41.12 -19.55 -12.65
N ILE A 251 39.89 -19.13 -12.94
CA ILE A 251 38.70 -19.98 -13.15
C ILE A 251 37.84 -19.33 -14.25
N SER A 252 36.97 -20.11 -14.90
CA SER A 252 36.06 -19.57 -15.91
C SER A 252 35.03 -18.60 -15.31
N ASN A 253 34.51 -17.65 -16.10
CA ASN A 253 33.43 -16.75 -15.68
C ASN A 253 32.18 -17.56 -15.29
N ARG A 254 31.86 -18.63 -16.03
CA ARG A 254 30.78 -19.56 -15.70
C ARG A 254 30.92 -20.10 -14.27
N GLU A 255 32.11 -20.60 -13.92
CA GLU A 255 32.38 -21.14 -12.59
C GLU A 255 32.40 -20.03 -11.51
N TYR A 256 33.00 -18.88 -11.82
CA TYR A 256 33.03 -17.71 -10.93
C TYR A 256 31.60 -17.27 -10.58
N PHE A 257 30.73 -17.07 -11.57
CA PHE A 257 29.39 -16.54 -11.35
C PHE A 257 28.41 -17.57 -10.76
N VAL A 258 28.59 -18.86 -11.02
CA VAL A 258 27.86 -19.91 -10.28
C VAL A 258 28.28 -19.93 -8.81
N ARG A 259 29.58 -19.82 -8.49
CA ARG A 259 30.07 -19.73 -7.10
C ARG A 259 29.63 -18.44 -6.40
N LEU A 260 29.58 -17.32 -7.12
CA LEU A 260 29.06 -16.05 -6.61
C LEU A 260 27.56 -16.15 -6.29
N ALA A 261 26.75 -16.66 -7.22
CA ALA A 261 25.32 -16.90 -7.01
C ALA A 261 25.06 -17.85 -5.83
N GLN A 262 25.89 -18.88 -5.64
CA GLN A 262 25.84 -19.76 -4.46
C GLN A 262 26.08 -18.98 -3.17
N GLN A 263 27.13 -18.15 -3.09
CA GLN A 263 27.43 -17.37 -1.88
C GLN A 263 26.36 -16.32 -1.55
N VAL A 264 25.84 -15.59 -2.55
CA VAL A 264 24.72 -14.66 -2.35
C VAL A 264 23.47 -15.41 -1.84
N THR A 265 23.17 -16.58 -2.42
CA THR A 265 22.07 -17.42 -1.96
C THR A 265 22.31 -17.92 -0.53
N GLU A 266 23.54 -18.30 -0.17
CA GLU A 266 23.88 -18.75 1.18
C GLU A 266 23.68 -17.63 2.22
N ILE A 267 24.28 -16.45 2.01
CA ILE A 267 24.17 -15.32 2.93
C ILE A 267 22.70 -14.94 3.19
N LEU A 268 21.84 -15.03 2.17
CA LEU A 268 20.43 -14.71 2.31
C LEU A 268 19.59 -15.85 2.92
N SER A 269 19.88 -17.11 2.58
CA SER A 269 19.04 -18.26 2.95
C SER A 269 19.52 -19.09 4.15
N ARG A 270 20.74 -18.89 4.63
CA ARG A 270 21.31 -19.64 5.77
C ARG A 270 20.49 -19.39 7.04
N PRO A 271 19.98 -20.44 7.72
CA PRO A 271 19.34 -20.28 9.03
C PRO A 271 20.33 -19.74 10.07
N THR A 272 19.91 -18.74 10.83
CA THR A 272 20.65 -18.17 11.97
C THR A 272 19.79 -18.20 13.23
N ALA A 273 20.30 -17.70 14.37
CA ALA A 273 19.49 -17.46 15.58
C ALA A 273 18.26 -16.56 15.30
N GLU A 274 18.33 -15.72 14.26
CA GLU A 274 17.26 -14.81 13.84
C GLU A 274 16.46 -15.37 12.64
N GLY A 275 16.65 -16.66 12.33
CA GLY A 275 16.21 -17.27 11.07
C GLY A 275 17.07 -16.84 9.88
N ALA A 276 16.66 -17.20 8.67
CA ALA A 276 17.28 -16.73 7.43
C ALA A 276 16.86 -15.29 7.09
N VAL A 277 17.71 -14.56 6.36
CA VAL A 277 17.39 -13.21 5.84
C VAL A 277 16.20 -13.28 4.88
N PHE A 278 16.11 -14.33 4.07
CA PHE A 278 14.97 -14.66 3.22
C PHE A 278 14.88 -16.16 2.96
N ARG A 279 13.76 -16.64 2.42
CA ARG A 279 13.74 -17.89 1.65
C ARG A 279 13.90 -17.52 0.18
N ILE A 280 14.98 -17.94 -0.44
CA ILE A 280 15.26 -17.67 -1.85
C ILE A 280 14.63 -18.78 -2.70
N ASP A 281 13.91 -18.40 -3.75
CA ASP A 281 13.42 -19.32 -4.77
C ASP A 281 14.15 -19.07 -6.09
N LEU A 282 14.82 -20.11 -6.60
CA LEU A 282 15.57 -20.09 -7.86
C LEU A 282 14.91 -20.97 -8.93
N ARG A 283 13.67 -21.42 -8.73
CA ARG A 283 12.95 -22.32 -9.66
C ARG A 283 12.42 -21.63 -10.91
N LEU A 284 12.41 -20.30 -10.95
CA LEU A 284 12.00 -19.50 -12.12
C LEU A 284 13.17 -19.18 -13.08
N ARG A 285 14.39 -19.66 -12.79
CA ARG A 285 15.52 -19.57 -13.71
C ARG A 285 15.35 -20.54 -14.88
N PRO A 286 16.00 -20.29 -16.04
CA PRO A 286 16.01 -21.21 -17.18
C PRO A 286 16.29 -22.66 -16.78
N GLN A 287 15.49 -23.61 -17.29
CA GLN A 287 15.55 -25.05 -16.94
C GLN A 287 15.27 -25.37 -15.46
N GLY A 288 14.73 -24.43 -14.69
CA GLY A 288 14.29 -24.63 -13.32
C GLY A 288 15.40 -25.20 -12.43
N ASN A 289 15.12 -26.30 -11.72
CA ASN A 289 16.09 -26.95 -10.82
C ASN A 289 17.31 -27.54 -11.53
N GLU A 290 17.17 -27.97 -12.78
CA GLU A 290 18.22 -28.64 -13.57
C GLU A 290 19.18 -27.64 -14.23
N GLY A 291 18.74 -26.37 -14.37
CA GLY A 291 19.53 -25.29 -14.96
C GLY A 291 20.63 -24.74 -14.06
N GLU A 292 21.57 -24.04 -14.67
CA GLU A 292 22.67 -23.36 -13.97
C GLU A 292 22.14 -22.29 -13.00
N LEU A 293 22.81 -22.08 -11.86
CA LEU A 293 22.38 -21.08 -10.86
C LEU A 293 22.54 -19.65 -11.37
N ALA A 294 23.62 -19.39 -12.12
CA ALA A 294 23.83 -18.17 -12.89
C ALA A 294 24.03 -18.54 -14.36
N ILE A 295 23.43 -17.76 -15.27
CA ILE A 295 23.42 -18.06 -16.71
C ILE A 295 23.89 -16.85 -17.53
N GLY A 296 24.67 -17.12 -18.59
CA GLY A 296 25.14 -16.09 -19.52
C GLY A 296 23.98 -15.47 -20.31
N LEU A 297 24.00 -14.14 -20.48
CA LEU A 297 22.96 -13.35 -21.12
C LEU A 297 22.45 -13.94 -22.45
N SER A 298 23.34 -14.37 -23.34
CA SER A 298 22.94 -14.90 -24.65
C SER A 298 22.35 -16.31 -24.58
N ASN A 299 22.69 -17.11 -23.57
CA ASN A 299 22.04 -18.40 -23.32
C ASN A 299 20.64 -18.20 -22.71
N ALA A 300 20.47 -17.27 -21.77
CA ALA A 300 19.18 -16.94 -21.19
C ALA A 300 18.18 -16.43 -22.25
N LEU A 301 18.63 -15.54 -23.13
CA LEU A 301 17.79 -15.01 -24.22
C LEU A 301 17.41 -16.08 -25.25
N ARG A 302 18.33 -16.98 -25.60
CA ARG A 302 18.05 -18.13 -26.47
C ARG A 302 16.97 -19.03 -25.85
N TYR A 303 17.11 -19.36 -24.56
CA TYR A 303 16.14 -20.18 -23.83
C TYR A 303 14.73 -19.59 -23.84
N TYR A 304 14.57 -18.30 -23.53
CA TYR A 304 13.24 -17.67 -23.51
C TYR A 304 12.61 -17.51 -24.91
N ALA A 305 13.43 -17.48 -25.98
CA ALA A 305 12.95 -17.52 -27.35
C ALA A 305 12.53 -18.94 -27.78
N GLU A 306 13.41 -19.92 -27.62
CA GLU A 306 13.29 -21.25 -28.26
C GLU A 306 12.63 -22.33 -27.38
N THR A 307 12.81 -22.26 -26.05
CA THR A 307 12.51 -23.40 -25.14
C THR A 307 11.45 -23.09 -24.09
N ALA A 308 11.47 -21.89 -23.51
CA ALA A 308 10.68 -21.58 -22.31
C ALA A 308 9.17 -21.68 -22.53
N HIS A 309 8.46 -22.13 -21.50
CA HIS A 309 7.01 -22.22 -21.48
C HIS A 309 6.34 -20.85 -21.25
N ASP A 310 5.06 -20.76 -21.61
CA ASP A 310 4.25 -19.55 -21.42
C ASP A 310 4.13 -19.04 -19.98
N TRP A 311 4.22 -19.93 -19.00
CA TRP A 311 4.18 -19.56 -17.58
C TRP A 311 5.50 -18.92 -17.11
N GLU A 312 6.64 -19.29 -17.72
CA GLU A 312 7.95 -18.68 -17.46
C GLU A 312 8.03 -17.28 -18.09
N ARG A 313 7.56 -17.17 -19.34
CA ARG A 313 7.35 -15.88 -20.01
C ARG A 313 6.40 -14.97 -19.23
N GLN A 314 5.36 -15.53 -18.60
CA GLN A 314 4.46 -14.81 -17.70
C GLN A 314 5.14 -14.37 -16.38
N ALA A 315 6.07 -15.16 -15.82
CA ALA A 315 6.84 -14.76 -14.64
C ALA A 315 7.72 -13.52 -14.92
N LEU A 316 8.27 -13.41 -16.14
CA LEU A 316 9.04 -12.26 -16.59
C LEU A 316 8.23 -10.95 -16.75
N ILE A 317 6.88 -10.95 -16.63
CA ILE A 317 6.10 -9.69 -16.58
C ILE A 317 6.58 -8.78 -15.45
N LYS A 318 6.99 -9.37 -14.32
CA LYS A 318 7.42 -8.68 -13.11
C LYS A 318 8.95 -8.70 -12.93
N VAL A 319 9.75 -8.98 -13.97
CA VAL A 319 11.22 -8.99 -13.81
C VAL A 319 11.80 -7.58 -13.68
N ARG A 320 12.70 -7.38 -12.72
CA ARG A 320 13.49 -6.15 -12.57
C ARG A 320 14.89 -6.42 -12.02
N HIS A 321 15.76 -5.41 -12.11
CA HIS A 321 17.02 -5.34 -11.37
C HIS A 321 16.78 -5.25 -9.86
N SER A 322 17.73 -5.77 -9.08
CA SER A 322 17.77 -5.68 -7.60
C SER A 322 19.19 -5.41 -7.11
N ALA A 323 20.20 -6.13 -7.62
CA ALA A 323 21.62 -5.87 -7.31
C ALA A 323 22.55 -6.14 -8.51
N GLY A 324 23.81 -5.70 -8.41
CA GLY A 324 24.81 -5.82 -9.47
C GLY A 324 24.57 -4.88 -10.66
N ASP A 325 25.08 -5.22 -11.83
CA ASP A 325 25.12 -4.37 -13.02
C ASP A 325 23.71 -4.10 -13.61
N ILE A 326 23.28 -2.84 -13.49
CA ILE A 326 21.98 -2.38 -13.98
C ILE A 326 21.88 -2.33 -15.52
N GLN A 327 23.00 -2.24 -16.25
CA GLN A 327 22.99 -2.19 -17.71
C GLN A 327 22.84 -3.59 -18.32
N LEU A 328 23.47 -4.60 -17.74
CA LEU A 328 23.24 -6.02 -18.02
C LEU A 328 21.77 -6.38 -17.76
N ALA A 329 21.23 -5.98 -16.60
CA ALA A 329 19.82 -6.17 -16.28
C ALA A 329 18.89 -5.52 -17.32
N ARG A 330 19.12 -4.24 -17.65
CA ARG A 330 18.36 -3.53 -18.69
C ARG A 330 18.53 -4.15 -20.08
N ALA A 331 19.69 -4.70 -20.40
CA ALA A 331 19.94 -5.38 -21.67
C ALA A 331 19.15 -6.68 -21.79
N PHE A 332 19.10 -7.50 -20.74
CA PHE A 332 18.23 -8.68 -20.68
C PHE A 332 16.76 -8.30 -20.80
N ILE A 333 16.27 -7.41 -19.92
CA ILE A 333 14.84 -7.05 -19.84
C ILE A 333 14.30 -6.51 -21.18
N ARG A 334 15.07 -5.67 -21.89
CA ARG A 334 14.69 -5.18 -23.22
C ARG A 334 14.72 -6.28 -24.29
N ARG A 335 15.72 -7.17 -24.27
CA ARG A 335 15.90 -8.22 -25.30
C ARG A 335 14.96 -9.41 -25.13
N VAL A 336 14.45 -9.66 -23.92
CA VAL A 336 13.46 -10.71 -23.62
C VAL A 336 12.00 -10.21 -23.72
N GLN A 337 11.80 -8.89 -23.86
CA GLN A 337 10.47 -8.28 -23.88
C GLN A 337 9.54 -8.80 -25.00
N PRO A 338 10.01 -9.06 -26.24
CA PRO A 338 9.17 -9.62 -27.31
C PRO A 338 8.63 -11.03 -26.98
N GLN A 339 9.39 -11.83 -26.22
CA GLN A 339 9.00 -13.18 -25.81
C GLN A 339 7.96 -13.17 -24.68
N VAL A 340 7.90 -12.10 -23.89
CA VAL A 340 6.86 -11.89 -22.87
C VAL A 340 5.56 -11.36 -23.49
N TYR A 341 5.69 -10.37 -24.39
CA TYR A 341 4.60 -9.59 -24.98
C TYR A 341 4.60 -9.71 -26.51
N SER A 342 3.97 -10.75 -27.06
CA SER A 342 3.77 -10.92 -28.51
C SER A 342 2.68 -9.99 -29.04
N GLU A 343 2.80 -9.58 -30.30
CA GLU A 343 1.74 -8.87 -31.05
C GLU A 343 0.62 -9.81 -31.55
N GLU A 344 0.92 -11.11 -31.61
CA GLU A 344 -0.02 -12.20 -31.86
C GLU A 344 -0.70 -12.64 -30.56
N ILE A 345 -2.03 -12.54 -30.53
CA ILE A 345 -2.82 -12.78 -29.31
C ILE A 345 -3.10 -14.28 -29.15
N ASN A 346 -2.11 -15.02 -28.63
CA ASN A 346 -2.23 -16.46 -28.42
C ASN A 346 -3.11 -16.82 -27.19
N PHE A 347 -4.42 -16.73 -27.36
CA PHE A 347 -5.39 -17.19 -26.36
C PHE A 347 -5.33 -18.71 -26.11
N ALA A 348 -4.79 -19.53 -27.02
CA ALA A 348 -4.68 -20.98 -26.84
C ALA A 348 -3.62 -21.36 -25.79
N ALA A 349 -2.52 -20.62 -25.71
CA ALA A 349 -1.55 -20.73 -24.61
C ALA A 349 -2.19 -20.42 -23.25
N ILE A 350 -2.94 -19.32 -23.19
CA ILE A 350 -3.69 -18.90 -21.98
C ILE A 350 -4.73 -19.97 -21.60
N LYS A 351 -5.46 -20.54 -22.58
CA LYS A 351 -6.41 -21.66 -22.39
C LYS A 351 -5.73 -22.89 -21.81
N THR A 352 -4.52 -23.24 -22.24
CA THR A 352 -3.74 -24.36 -21.67
C THR A 352 -3.35 -24.09 -20.21
N ALA A 353 -2.87 -22.88 -19.89
CA ALA A 353 -2.56 -22.51 -18.50
C ALA A 353 -3.81 -22.50 -17.60
N LEU A 354 -4.96 -22.04 -18.12
CA LEU A 354 -6.25 -22.09 -17.44
C LEU A 354 -6.74 -23.52 -17.17
N VAL A 355 -6.64 -24.42 -18.14
CA VAL A 355 -7.01 -25.83 -17.98
C VAL A 355 -6.06 -26.55 -17.01
N ALA A 356 -4.77 -26.22 -17.02
CA ALA A 356 -3.81 -26.73 -16.04
C ALA A 356 -4.14 -26.26 -14.61
N ARG A 357 -4.46 -24.97 -14.43
CA ARG A 357 -4.96 -24.41 -13.16
C ARG A 357 -6.22 -25.14 -12.70
N GLU A 358 -7.23 -25.23 -13.54
CA GLU A 358 -8.50 -25.86 -13.19
C GLU A 358 -8.37 -27.37 -12.91
N LYS A 359 -7.37 -28.04 -13.48
CA LYS A 359 -7.00 -29.43 -13.14
C LYS A 359 -6.33 -29.53 -11.77
N ILE A 360 -5.48 -28.57 -11.40
CA ILE A 360 -4.89 -28.45 -10.05
C ILE A 360 -5.99 -28.15 -9.02
N ASP A 361 -6.87 -27.21 -9.31
CA ASP A 361 -7.99 -26.84 -8.43
C ASP A 361 -8.99 -27.99 -8.26
N ARG A 362 -9.28 -28.74 -9.33
CA ARG A 362 -10.11 -29.96 -9.26
C ARG A 362 -9.43 -31.08 -8.49
N LYS A 363 -8.09 -31.22 -8.55
CA LYS A 363 -7.34 -32.15 -7.69
C LYS A 363 -7.44 -31.73 -6.22
N ARG A 364 -7.20 -30.45 -5.91
CA ARG A 364 -7.27 -29.88 -4.56
C ARG A 364 -8.66 -30.00 -3.95
N ARG A 365 -9.74 -29.61 -4.66
CA ARG A 365 -11.11 -29.79 -4.17
C ARG A 365 -11.48 -31.27 -3.92
N ARG A 366 -10.89 -32.22 -4.65
CA ARG A 366 -11.05 -33.66 -4.36
C ARG A 366 -10.30 -34.09 -3.09
N GLN A 367 -9.11 -33.53 -2.85
CA GLN A 367 -8.38 -33.75 -1.60
C GLN A 367 -9.12 -33.13 -0.41
N ALA A 368 -9.49 -31.84 -0.47
CA ALA A 368 -10.26 -31.14 0.55
C ALA A 368 -11.70 -31.66 0.78
N ALA A 369 -12.24 -32.47 -0.14
CA ALA A 369 -13.52 -33.17 0.05
C ALA A 369 -13.37 -34.57 0.67
N ALA A 370 -12.19 -35.21 0.50
CA ALA A 370 -11.84 -36.43 1.21
C ALA A 370 -11.37 -36.12 2.64
N GLU A 371 -10.50 -35.12 2.77
CA GLU A 371 -10.07 -34.50 4.02
C GLU A 371 -11.16 -33.54 4.53
N ARG A 372 -12.23 -34.11 5.12
CA ARG A 372 -13.28 -33.35 5.79
C ARG A 372 -12.65 -32.29 6.71
N HIS A 373 -12.99 -31.01 6.49
CA HIS A 373 -12.47 -29.83 7.20
C HIS A 373 -11.05 -29.35 6.80
N GLU A 374 -10.73 -29.22 5.51
CA GLU A 374 -9.69 -28.26 5.11
C GLU A 374 -10.19 -26.80 5.31
N SER A 375 -9.31 -25.87 5.73
CA SER A 375 -9.66 -24.45 5.93
C SER A 375 -9.22 -23.57 4.76
N LEU A 376 -10.07 -22.59 4.43
CA LEU A 376 -9.99 -21.74 3.23
C LEU A 376 -8.63 -21.03 3.12
N ASP A 377 -7.97 -21.17 1.97
CA ASP A 377 -6.70 -20.51 1.65
C ASP A 377 -6.95 -19.26 0.78
N VAL A 378 -6.73 -18.08 1.37
CA VAL A 378 -7.07 -16.78 0.76
C VAL A 378 -6.22 -16.45 -0.47
N LYS A 379 -5.13 -17.21 -0.70
CA LYS A 379 -4.19 -16.98 -1.80
C LYS A 379 -4.39 -17.95 -2.95
N ILE A 380 -4.63 -19.24 -2.68
CA ILE A 380 -4.58 -20.29 -3.70
C ILE A 380 -5.93 -20.94 -4.02
N ASP A 381 -6.97 -20.73 -3.20
CA ASP A 381 -8.32 -21.18 -3.55
C ASP A 381 -8.99 -20.22 -4.54
N ARG A 382 -10.02 -20.71 -5.24
CA ARG A 382 -10.75 -19.98 -6.27
C ARG A 382 -11.31 -18.66 -5.69
N GLY A 383 -11.06 -17.56 -6.40
CA GLY A 383 -11.36 -16.20 -5.95
C GLY A 383 -10.26 -15.54 -5.12
N GLY A 384 -9.21 -16.28 -4.75
CA GLY A 384 -8.11 -15.78 -3.93
C GLY A 384 -7.16 -14.86 -4.67
N ILE A 385 -6.13 -14.40 -3.94
CA ILE A 385 -5.12 -13.43 -4.42
C ILE A 385 -4.51 -13.87 -5.77
N ARG A 386 -4.21 -15.16 -5.95
CA ARG A 386 -3.64 -15.70 -7.20
C ARG A 386 -4.62 -15.70 -8.38
N ASP A 387 -5.93 -15.67 -8.17
CA ASP A 387 -6.89 -15.52 -9.28
C ASP A 387 -6.77 -14.10 -9.86
N ILE A 388 -6.68 -13.09 -8.99
CA ILE A 388 -6.49 -11.67 -9.37
C ILE A 388 -5.14 -11.46 -10.05
N GLU A 389 -4.03 -11.92 -9.45
CA GLU A 389 -2.67 -11.75 -9.99
C GLU A 389 -2.54 -12.36 -11.38
N PHE A 390 -3.11 -13.55 -11.59
CA PHE A 390 -3.07 -14.24 -12.87
C PHE A 390 -4.00 -13.58 -13.92
N LEU A 391 -5.20 -13.13 -13.52
CA LEU A 391 -6.13 -12.44 -14.43
C LEU A 391 -5.48 -11.17 -14.99
N VAL A 392 -4.88 -10.34 -14.12
CA VAL A 392 -4.15 -9.13 -14.50
C VAL A 392 -2.99 -9.49 -15.44
N GLN A 393 -2.16 -10.47 -15.09
CA GLN A 393 -1.04 -10.90 -15.94
C GLN A 393 -1.49 -11.45 -17.31
N CYS A 394 -2.59 -12.19 -17.39
CA CYS A 394 -3.13 -12.66 -18.67
C CYS A 394 -3.56 -11.48 -19.56
N LEU A 395 -4.28 -10.51 -19.00
CA LEU A 395 -4.69 -9.31 -19.74
C LEU A 395 -3.46 -8.47 -20.17
N GLN A 396 -2.42 -8.40 -19.32
CA GLN A 396 -1.14 -7.78 -19.69
C GLN A 396 -0.44 -8.50 -20.85
N ARG A 397 -0.50 -9.84 -20.97
CA ARG A 397 0.05 -10.57 -22.13
C ARG A 397 -0.80 -10.39 -23.39
N VAL A 398 -2.13 -10.41 -23.25
CA VAL A 398 -3.10 -10.24 -24.36
C VAL A 398 -2.95 -8.87 -25.04
N TYR A 399 -2.89 -7.80 -24.26
CA TYR A 399 -2.88 -6.43 -24.78
C TYR A 399 -1.51 -5.78 -24.81
N GLY A 400 -0.60 -6.16 -23.90
CA GLY A 400 0.70 -5.51 -23.71
C GLY A 400 1.64 -5.60 -24.90
N GLY A 401 1.46 -6.55 -25.82
CA GLY A 401 2.16 -6.56 -27.10
C GLY A 401 1.92 -5.25 -27.87
N ARG A 402 0.66 -4.93 -28.13
CA ARG A 402 0.21 -3.74 -28.88
C ARG A 402 0.20 -2.47 -28.03
N GLU A 403 0.06 -2.59 -26.71
CA GLU A 403 0.01 -1.47 -25.78
C GLU A 403 1.15 -1.51 -24.73
N PRO A 404 2.32 -0.92 -25.03
CA PRO A 404 3.42 -0.79 -24.09
C PRO A 404 3.06 -0.15 -22.74
N TRP A 405 1.99 0.65 -22.69
CA TRP A 405 1.41 1.21 -21.45
C TRP A 405 1.15 0.14 -20.37
N LEU A 406 0.70 -1.05 -20.78
CA LEU A 406 0.28 -2.14 -19.89
C LEU A 406 1.46 -3.01 -19.39
N ARG A 407 2.68 -2.75 -19.87
CA ARG A 407 3.91 -3.50 -19.50
C ARG A 407 4.47 -3.01 -18.15
N SER A 408 3.68 -3.12 -17.09
CA SER A 408 4.01 -2.69 -15.73
C SER A 408 4.21 -3.84 -14.74
N GLY A 409 5.10 -3.64 -13.77
CA GLY A 409 5.10 -4.40 -12.52
C GLY A 409 3.94 -3.99 -11.60
N GLY A 410 3.69 -4.80 -10.57
CA GLY A 410 2.68 -4.54 -9.54
C GLY A 410 1.24 -4.80 -9.99
N THR A 411 0.52 -5.62 -9.24
CA THR A 411 -0.83 -6.10 -9.61
C THR A 411 -1.87 -4.98 -9.57
N LEU A 412 -1.89 -4.15 -8.51
CA LEU A 412 -2.81 -3.02 -8.40
C LEU A 412 -2.56 -1.93 -9.46
N PHE A 413 -1.29 -1.59 -9.71
CA PHE A 413 -0.93 -0.59 -10.72
C PHE A 413 -1.27 -1.06 -12.15
N SER A 414 -1.04 -2.34 -12.43
CA SER A 414 -1.43 -2.93 -13.72
C SER A 414 -2.95 -3.07 -13.89
N LEU A 415 -3.68 -3.32 -12.79
CA LEU A 415 -5.15 -3.30 -12.76
C LEU A 415 -5.71 -1.90 -13.07
N GLN A 416 -5.14 -0.83 -12.50
CA GLN A 416 -5.47 0.56 -12.85
C GLN A 416 -5.22 0.82 -14.35
N LYS A 417 -4.04 0.44 -14.86
CA LYS A 417 -3.69 0.66 -16.27
C LYS A 417 -4.59 -0.09 -17.25
N LEU A 418 -5.10 -1.27 -16.88
CA LEU A 418 -6.12 -2.00 -17.67
C LEU A 418 -7.46 -1.27 -17.68
N HIS A 419 -7.86 -0.67 -16.56
CA HIS A 419 -9.04 0.18 -16.46
C HIS A 419 -8.90 1.46 -17.30
N ASP A 420 -7.76 2.15 -17.23
CA ASP A 420 -7.49 3.38 -18.00
C ASP A 420 -7.57 3.17 -19.52
N LYS A 421 -7.36 1.92 -19.95
CA LYS A 421 -7.46 1.46 -21.35
C LYS A 421 -8.81 0.79 -21.68
N ARG A 422 -9.76 0.77 -20.75
CA ARG A 422 -11.10 0.16 -20.87
C ARG A 422 -11.09 -1.35 -21.15
N HIS A 423 -9.99 -2.05 -20.83
CA HIS A 423 -9.87 -3.52 -20.94
C HIS A 423 -10.58 -4.27 -19.81
N ILE A 424 -10.95 -3.56 -18.75
CA ILE A 424 -11.87 -4.00 -17.69
C ILE A 424 -12.87 -2.89 -17.40
N SER A 425 -14.07 -3.24 -16.94
CA SER A 425 -15.08 -2.25 -16.55
C SER A 425 -14.71 -1.53 -15.25
N GLY A 426 -15.24 -0.33 -15.02
CA GLY A 426 -15.06 0.39 -13.74
C GLY A 426 -15.59 -0.40 -12.54
N HIS A 427 -16.69 -1.14 -12.71
CA HIS A 427 -17.21 -2.09 -11.73
C HIS A 427 -16.15 -3.14 -11.35
N ASP A 428 -15.60 -3.83 -12.35
CA ASP A 428 -14.69 -4.95 -12.13
C ASP A 428 -13.32 -4.48 -11.62
N PHE A 429 -12.87 -3.31 -12.06
CA PHE A 429 -11.73 -2.63 -11.48
C PHE A 429 -11.91 -2.41 -9.97
N HIS A 430 -13.06 -1.86 -9.55
CA HIS A 430 -13.33 -1.60 -8.14
C HIS A 430 -13.46 -2.86 -7.30
N GLU A 431 -14.16 -3.89 -7.79
CA GLU A 431 -14.29 -5.18 -7.10
C GLU A 431 -12.95 -5.91 -6.98
N LEU A 432 -12.16 -6.01 -8.06
CA LEU A 432 -10.84 -6.65 -8.03
C LEU A 432 -9.86 -5.86 -7.13
N ASN A 433 -9.88 -4.52 -7.16
CA ASN A 433 -9.03 -3.69 -6.31
C ASN A 433 -9.41 -3.81 -4.81
N SER A 434 -10.71 -3.81 -4.51
CA SER A 434 -11.26 -4.01 -3.17
C SER A 434 -10.89 -5.39 -2.61
N ALA A 435 -11.14 -6.44 -3.39
CA ALA A 435 -10.82 -7.82 -3.01
C ALA A 435 -9.31 -8.04 -2.85
N TYR A 436 -8.48 -7.56 -3.78
CA TYR A 436 -7.01 -7.69 -3.66
C TYR A 436 -6.51 -7.00 -2.40
N THR A 437 -6.91 -5.75 -2.17
CA THR A 437 -6.46 -4.97 -1.00
C THR A 437 -6.86 -5.65 0.31
N PHE A 438 -8.11 -6.12 0.41
CA PHE A 438 -8.60 -6.82 1.60
C PHE A 438 -7.88 -8.15 1.83
N LEU A 439 -7.81 -9.02 0.82
CA LEU A 439 -7.17 -10.33 0.93
C LEU A 439 -5.66 -10.22 1.19
N ARG A 440 -5.00 -9.17 0.69
CA ARG A 440 -3.58 -8.88 0.95
C ARG A 440 -3.31 -8.38 2.37
N HIS A 441 -4.12 -7.48 2.92
CA HIS A 441 -4.01 -7.15 4.35
C HIS A 441 -4.29 -8.37 5.24
N LEU A 442 -5.23 -9.23 4.85
CA LEU A 442 -5.49 -10.50 5.54
C LEU A 442 -4.28 -11.45 5.45
N GLU A 443 -3.64 -11.59 4.27
CA GLU A 443 -2.36 -12.30 4.10
C GLU A 443 -1.26 -11.70 4.98
N HIS A 444 -1.23 -10.37 5.19
CA HIS A 444 -0.30 -9.72 6.11
C HIS A 444 -0.59 -10.08 7.58
N ARG A 445 -1.83 -9.94 8.07
CA ARG A 445 -2.18 -10.25 9.47
C ARG A 445 -1.97 -11.73 9.82
N LEU A 446 -2.33 -12.64 8.91
CA LEU A 446 -2.05 -14.07 9.01
C LEU A 446 -0.54 -14.36 9.15
N GLN A 447 0.30 -13.71 8.35
CA GLN A 447 1.76 -13.91 8.41
C GLN A 447 2.40 -13.29 9.64
N LEU A 448 1.95 -12.10 10.05
CA LEU A 448 2.54 -11.34 11.15
C LEU A 448 2.41 -12.04 12.50
N GLN A 449 1.25 -12.65 12.80
CA GLN A 449 0.93 -13.22 14.13
C GLN A 449 2.05 -14.12 14.68
N ARG A 450 2.61 -15.01 13.82
CA ARG A 450 3.67 -15.97 14.17
C ARG A 450 4.93 -15.86 13.31
N GLY A 451 5.03 -14.89 12.39
CA GLY A 451 6.15 -14.75 11.45
C GLY A 451 6.21 -15.82 10.34
N GLN A 452 5.11 -16.54 10.11
CA GLN A 452 5.05 -17.76 9.29
C GLN A 452 4.37 -17.52 7.94
N GLN A 453 4.72 -18.29 6.91
CA GLN A 453 4.05 -18.27 5.62
C GLN A 453 2.75 -19.07 5.67
N THR A 454 1.74 -18.50 6.32
CA THR A 454 0.37 -19.01 6.27
C THR A 454 -0.51 -18.14 5.36
N HIS A 455 -1.45 -18.80 4.69
CA HIS A 455 -2.47 -18.21 3.82
C HIS A 455 -3.87 -18.74 4.14
N ARG A 456 -3.98 -19.66 5.11
CA ARG A 456 -5.26 -20.28 5.50
C ARG A 456 -5.87 -19.56 6.68
N LEU A 457 -7.20 -19.45 6.67
CA LEU A 457 -7.93 -19.02 7.85
C LEU A 457 -7.71 -19.99 9.02
N PRO A 458 -7.60 -19.49 10.27
CA PRO A 458 -7.50 -20.32 11.47
C PRO A 458 -8.76 -21.18 11.65
N ARG A 459 -8.60 -22.27 12.41
CA ARG A 459 -9.71 -23.18 12.76
C ARG A 459 -10.22 -22.98 14.19
N SER A 460 -9.38 -22.42 15.06
CA SER A 460 -9.73 -22.03 16.43
C SER A 460 -10.65 -20.80 16.39
N PRO A 461 -11.80 -20.80 17.10
CA PRO A 461 -12.63 -19.61 17.27
C PRO A 461 -11.86 -18.43 17.86
N GLU A 462 -10.92 -18.71 18.74
CA GLU A 462 -10.09 -17.74 19.46
C GLU A 462 -9.09 -17.04 18.51
N GLU A 463 -8.32 -17.82 17.73
CA GLU A 463 -7.44 -17.33 16.66
C GLU A 463 -8.23 -16.55 15.59
N SER A 464 -9.45 -17.00 15.27
CA SER A 464 -10.34 -16.32 14.32
C SER A 464 -10.81 -14.96 14.87
N ALA A 465 -11.18 -14.89 16.15
CA ALA A 465 -11.57 -13.65 16.81
C ALA A 465 -10.40 -12.63 16.89
N ILE A 466 -9.18 -13.09 17.20
CA ILE A 466 -7.97 -12.26 17.11
C ILE A 466 -7.80 -11.69 15.70
N LEU A 467 -7.88 -12.54 14.67
CA LEU A 467 -7.70 -12.14 13.28
C LEU A 467 -8.80 -11.17 12.80
N GLN A 468 -10.05 -11.36 13.25
CA GLN A 468 -11.16 -10.47 12.97
C GLN A 468 -10.95 -9.08 13.61
N ARG A 469 -10.44 -9.02 14.85
CA ARG A 469 -10.04 -7.75 15.48
C ARG A 469 -8.87 -7.10 14.74
N ALA A 470 -7.85 -7.86 14.33
CA ALA A 470 -6.69 -7.36 13.57
C ALA A 470 -7.05 -6.79 12.17
N MET A 471 -8.23 -7.15 11.65
CA MET A 471 -8.82 -6.62 10.40
C MET A 471 -9.85 -5.51 10.63
N ALA A 472 -10.27 -5.24 11.88
CA ALA A 472 -11.41 -4.40 12.19
C ALA A 472 -11.20 -2.92 11.79
N GLY A 473 -11.96 -2.45 10.80
CA GLY A 473 -11.85 -1.09 10.26
C GLY A 473 -10.99 -0.95 8.99
N LEU A 474 -10.50 -2.06 8.42
CA LEU A 474 -10.03 -2.09 7.02
C LEU A 474 -11.21 -2.12 6.01
N THR A 475 -12.45 -2.30 6.49
CA THR A 475 -13.68 -2.32 5.70
C THR A 475 -14.54 -1.07 5.98
N PRO A 476 -14.63 -0.11 5.06
CA PRO A 476 -15.55 1.02 5.21
C PRO A 476 -17.03 0.57 5.26
N ALA A 477 -17.84 1.32 6.01
CA ALA A 477 -19.30 1.19 6.13
C ALA A 477 -19.88 -0.07 6.81
N HIS A 478 -19.08 -1.04 7.25
CA HIS A 478 -19.55 -2.12 8.14
C HIS A 478 -18.53 -2.42 9.24
N GLN A 479 -19.02 -2.64 10.47
CA GLN A 479 -18.29 -3.49 11.41
C GLN A 479 -18.14 -4.88 10.78
N LEU A 480 -16.96 -5.48 10.92
CA LEU A 480 -16.64 -6.75 10.30
C LEU A 480 -17.23 -7.87 11.17
N VAL A 481 -18.52 -8.20 10.94
CA VAL A 481 -19.33 -9.06 11.83
C VAL A 481 -18.86 -10.53 11.83
N ASP A 482 -18.51 -11.06 10.65
CA ASP A 482 -17.82 -12.33 10.49
C ASP A 482 -16.75 -12.18 9.39
N LEU A 483 -15.50 -12.47 9.74
CA LEU A 483 -14.38 -12.48 8.81
C LEU A 483 -14.55 -13.53 7.71
N THR A 484 -15.09 -14.70 8.02
CA THR A 484 -15.20 -15.83 7.10
C THR A 484 -16.14 -15.52 5.93
N SER A 485 -17.30 -14.93 6.21
CA SER A 485 -18.26 -14.51 5.20
C SER A 485 -17.74 -13.33 4.37
N ALA A 486 -17.08 -12.35 4.99
CA ALA A 486 -16.48 -11.21 4.27
C ALA A 486 -15.34 -11.65 3.30
N VAL A 487 -14.61 -12.72 3.64
CA VAL A 487 -13.64 -13.36 2.74
C VAL A 487 -14.34 -14.08 1.59
N LYS A 488 -15.34 -14.93 1.88
CA LYS A 488 -16.09 -15.69 0.87
C LYS A 488 -16.76 -14.79 -0.16
N GLU A 489 -17.47 -13.74 0.29
CA GLU A 489 -18.13 -12.73 -0.56
C GLU A 489 -17.17 -12.18 -1.63
N ARG A 490 -15.97 -11.75 -1.21
CA ARG A 490 -14.95 -11.18 -2.10
C ARG A 490 -14.37 -12.23 -3.04
N MET A 491 -14.09 -13.44 -2.53
CA MET A 491 -13.57 -14.52 -3.35
C MET A 491 -14.61 -14.96 -4.40
N GLU A 492 -15.90 -15.03 -4.06
CA GLU A 492 -16.99 -15.33 -4.98
C GLU A 492 -17.14 -14.26 -6.07
N ALA A 493 -17.06 -12.98 -5.71
CA ALA A 493 -17.06 -11.85 -6.65
C ALA A 493 -15.87 -11.89 -7.62
N VAL A 494 -14.64 -12.05 -7.12
CA VAL A 494 -13.42 -12.24 -7.94
C VAL A 494 -13.59 -13.44 -8.88
N SER A 495 -14.11 -14.55 -8.36
CA SER A 495 -14.38 -15.77 -9.11
C SER A 495 -15.37 -15.55 -10.27
N ALA A 496 -16.42 -14.77 -10.05
CA ALA A 496 -17.42 -14.44 -11.08
C ALA A 496 -16.83 -13.53 -12.17
N ILE A 497 -16.03 -12.54 -11.78
CA ILE A 497 -15.30 -11.65 -12.71
C ILE A 497 -14.29 -12.46 -13.52
N TYR A 498 -13.47 -13.27 -12.86
CA TYR A 498 -12.48 -14.15 -13.48
C TYR A 498 -13.11 -15.07 -14.52
N GLN A 499 -14.20 -15.77 -14.16
CA GLN A 499 -14.91 -16.62 -15.13
C GLN A 499 -15.47 -15.80 -16.29
N ARG A 500 -16.16 -14.68 -16.02
CA ARG A 500 -16.79 -13.87 -17.09
C ARG A 500 -15.77 -13.34 -18.08
N VAL A 501 -14.72 -12.68 -17.62
CA VAL A 501 -13.67 -12.09 -18.49
C VAL A 501 -12.98 -13.19 -19.31
N ILE A 502 -12.62 -14.31 -18.68
CA ILE A 502 -11.94 -15.41 -19.37
C ILE A 502 -12.86 -16.11 -20.40
N TYR A 503 -14.13 -16.36 -20.08
CA TYR A 503 -15.07 -16.99 -21.03
C TYR A 503 -15.50 -16.05 -22.16
N GLN A 504 -15.66 -14.75 -21.93
CA GLN A 504 -15.97 -13.78 -22.99
C GLN A 504 -14.85 -13.73 -24.04
N GLN A 505 -13.58 -13.65 -23.60
CA GLN A 505 -12.42 -13.67 -24.50
C GLN A 505 -12.30 -14.99 -25.28
N GLN A 506 -12.68 -16.13 -24.67
CA GLN A 506 -12.77 -17.41 -25.39
C GLN A 506 -13.88 -17.41 -26.45
N ALA A 507 -15.08 -16.88 -26.14
CA ALA A 507 -16.19 -16.84 -27.08
C ALA A 507 -15.88 -16.01 -28.34
N SER A 508 -15.20 -14.87 -28.18
CA SER A 508 -14.73 -14.03 -29.30
C SER A 508 -13.73 -14.74 -30.23
N SER A 509 -13.05 -15.79 -29.79
CA SER A 509 -12.03 -16.49 -30.58
C SER A 509 -12.56 -17.61 -31.49
N ASN A 510 -13.85 -17.95 -31.42
CA ASN A 510 -14.44 -19.06 -32.18
C ASN A 510 -14.97 -18.69 -33.59
N PHE A 511 -14.84 -17.43 -34.03
CA PHE A 511 -15.20 -17.03 -35.39
C PHE A 511 -13.95 -17.01 -36.29
N PRO A 512 -13.95 -17.69 -37.46
CA PRO A 512 -12.87 -17.54 -38.43
C PRO A 512 -12.94 -16.14 -39.03
N THR A 513 -11.82 -15.41 -39.00
CA THR A 513 -11.74 -13.99 -39.38
C THR A 513 -12.18 -13.76 -40.83
N PRO A 514 -13.29 -13.03 -41.08
CA PRO A 514 -13.60 -12.56 -42.43
C PRO A 514 -12.59 -11.47 -42.81
N GLN A 515 -12.14 -11.46 -44.07
CA GLN A 515 -11.37 -10.32 -44.60
C GLN A 515 -12.31 -9.13 -44.82
N GLY A 516 -12.40 -8.28 -43.80
CA GLY A 516 -13.09 -6.99 -43.83
C GLY A 516 -12.76 -6.23 -42.54
N ASP A 517 -12.54 -4.91 -42.64
CA ASP A 517 -12.04 -4.10 -41.53
C ASP A 517 -13.03 -4.05 -40.35
N PHE A 518 -12.86 -4.96 -39.39
CA PHE A 518 -13.61 -4.94 -38.14
C PHE A 518 -13.05 -3.86 -37.21
N GLN A 519 -13.32 -2.60 -37.55
CA GLN A 519 -13.09 -1.49 -36.63
C GLN A 519 -13.97 -1.68 -35.40
N LEU A 520 -13.33 -1.96 -34.26
CA LEU A 520 -13.90 -1.75 -32.94
C LEU A 520 -14.31 -0.27 -32.83
N ARG A 521 -15.59 0.03 -33.05
CA ARG A 521 -16.18 1.33 -32.72
C ARG A 521 -16.20 1.50 -31.21
N ALA A 522 -15.07 1.95 -30.66
CA ALA A 522 -15.07 2.63 -29.38
C ALA A 522 -16.06 3.80 -29.47
N GLN A 523 -17.09 3.81 -28.63
CA GLN A 523 -17.86 5.04 -28.41
C GLN A 523 -16.92 6.03 -27.72
N ALA A 524 -16.63 7.12 -28.43
CA ALA A 524 -15.56 8.05 -28.08
C ALA A 524 -16.00 9.03 -26.99
N GLU A 525 -15.94 8.59 -25.73
CA GLU A 525 -15.95 9.54 -24.60
C GLU A 525 -14.54 10.13 -24.44
N GLY A 526 -14.43 11.44 -24.67
CA GLY A 526 -13.16 12.15 -24.75
C GLY A 526 -12.45 12.43 -23.41
N SER A 527 -11.18 12.83 -23.57
CA SER A 527 -10.21 13.41 -22.62
C SER A 527 -10.63 13.68 -21.15
N VAL A 528 -9.74 13.33 -20.22
CA VAL A 528 -9.85 13.68 -18.80
C VAL A 528 -9.53 15.17 -18.56
N LEU A 529 -10.56 15.99 -18.71
CA LEU A 529 -10.76 17.22 -17.93
C LEU A 529 -12.13 17.10 -17.23
N ASP A 530 -12.59 18.15 -16.53
CA ASP A 530 -13.90 18.15 -15.85
C ASP A 530 -14.99 17.56 -16.77
N PRO A 531 -15.76 16.54 -16.31
CA PRO A 531 -16.66 15.79 -17.16
C PRO A 531 -17.67 16.74 -17.79
N SER A 532 -17.68 16.80 -19.13
CA SER A 532 -18.51 17.79 -19.80
C SER A 532 -19.97 17.62 -19.40
N PRO A 533 -20.77 18.71 -19.34
CA PRO A 533 -22.20 18.63 -19.06
C PRO A 533 -23.01 17.74 -20.01
N GLN A 534 -22.39 17.22 -21.07
CA GLN A 534 -22.93 16.21 -21.98
C GLN A 534 -22.52 14.79 -21.54
N GLN A 535 -21.22 14.49 -21.41
CA GLN A 535 -20.73 13.18 -20.92
C GLN A 535 -21.38 12.77 -19.61
N LEU A 536 -21.57 13.73 -18.68
CA LEU A 536 -22.19 13.45 -17.39
C LEU A 536 -23.70 13.12 -17.51
N ARG A 537 -24.40 13.59 -18.56
CA ARG A 537 -25.78 13.17 -18.88
C ARG A 537 -25.81 11.79 -19.50
N GLU A 538 -24.95 11.55 -20.48
CA GLU A 538 -24.82 10.27 -21.19
C GLU A 538 -24.55 9.14 -20.17
N ARG A 539 -23.64 9.39 -19.21
CA ARG A 539 -23.38 8.52 -18.07
C ARG A 539 -24.58 8.35 -17.13
N LEU A 540 -25.31 9.41 -16.80
CA LEU A 540 -26.49 9.36 -15.93
C LEU A 540 -27.69 8.65 -16.55
N ALA A 541 -27.84 8.70 -17.88
CA ALA A 541 -28.86 7.95 -18.61
C ALA A 541 -28.63 6.44 -18.52
N GLU A 542 -27.36 5.98 -18.52
CA GLU A 542 -26.98 4.59 -18.29
C GLU A 542 -27.10 4.20 -16.79
N ASP A 543 -26.42 4.92 -15.89
CA ASP A 543 -26.26 4.50 -14.49
C ASP A 543 -27.47 4.78 -13.58
N ALA A 544 -28.28 5.81 -13.87
CA ALA A 544 -29.39 6.25 -13.02
C ALA A 544 -30.56 6.86 -13.83
N PRO A 545 -31.30 6.06 -14.62
CA PRO A 545 -32.36 6.57 -15.49
C PRO A 545 -33.57 7.20 -14.76
N ASP A 546 -33.77 6.97 -13.45
CA ASP A 546 -34.73 7.76 -12.64
C ASP A 546 -34.22 9.22 -12.46
N LEU A 547 -32.91 9.42 -12.33
CA LEU A 547 -32.27 10.72 -12.11
C LEU A 547 -32.00 11.48 -13.43
N SER A 548 -31.72 10.77 -14.54
CA SER A 548 -31.63 11.40 -15.87
C SER A 548 -32.96 12.04 -16.28
N ARG A 549 -34.08 11.31 -16.16
CA ARG A 549 -35.42 11.85 -16.44
C ARG A 549 -35.76 13.09 -15.60
N VAL A 550 -35.25 13.17 -14.37
CA VAL A 550 -35.38 14.36 -13.51
C VAL A 550 -34.49 15.50 -13.98
N PHE A 551 -33.27 15.21 -14.42
CA PHE A 551 -32.34 16.21 -14.97
C PHE A 551 -32.85 16.84 -16.27
N GLU A 552 -33.42 16.02 -17.15
CA GLU A 552 -33.89 16.38 -18.49
C GLU A 552 -35.28 17.02 -18.47
N GLY A 553 -36.11 16.70 -17.48
CA GLY A 553 -37.49 17.17 -17.36
C GLY A 553 -37.65 18.70 -17.43
N GLU A 554 -38.71 19.15 -18.10
CA GLU A 554 -38.97 20.56 -18.44
C GLU A 554 -39.12 21.49 -17.23
N GLY A 555 -39.57 20.95 -16.08
CA GLY A 555 -39.81 21.73 -14.86
C GLY A 555 -38.56 22.22 -14.13
N LEU A 556 -37.35 21.88 -14.58
CA LEU A 556 -36.10 22.18 -13.88
C LEU A 556 -35.40 23.42 -14.49
N SER A 557 -35.39 24.52 -13.72
CA SER A 557 -34.83 25.81 -14.12
C SER A 557 -33.36 25.75 -14.55
N ALA A 558 -32.90 26.68 -15.39
CA ALA A 558 -31.50 26.73 -15.86
C ALA A 558 -30.49 26.82 -14.70
N THR A 559 -30.81 27.59 -13.65
CA THR A 559 -30.03 27.67 -12.41
C THR A 559 -30.05 26.33 -11.65
N GLY A 560 -31.22 25.68 -11.54
CA GLY A 560 -31.34 24.35 -10.95
C GLY A 560 -30.52 23.30 -11.68
N ARG A 561 -30.54 23.29 -13.02
CA ARG A 561 -29.73 22.38 -13.86
C ARG A 561 -28.25 22.62 -13.67
N LYS A 562 -27.78 23.88 -13.63
CA LYS A 562 -26.38 24.24 -13.31
C LYS A 562 -25.96 23.76 -11.91
N ASN A 563 -26.82 23.94 -10.91
CA ASN A 563 -26.55 23.53 -9.54
C ASN A 563 -26.50 22.01 -9.39
N LEU A 564 -27.45 21.29 -10.01
CA LEU A 564 -27.47 19.83 -10.06
C LEU A 564 -26.23 19.28 -10.78
N LEU A 565 -25.83 19.84 -11.94
CA LEU A 565 -24.57 19.49 -12.61
C LEU A 565 -23.35 19.65 -11.69
N ARG A 566 -23.23 20.78 -10.98
CA ARG A 566 -22.10 21.03 -10.08
C ARG A 566 -22.03 20.00 -8.95
N PHE A 567 -23.17 19.66 -8.35
CA PHE A 567 -23.25 18.62 -7.32
C PHE A 567 -22.84 17.24 -7.88
N LEU A 568 -23.39 16.85 -9.03
CA LEU A 568 -23.09 15.56 -9.68
C LEU A 568 -21.60 15.47 -10.08
N GLY A 569 -21.02 16.52 -10.64
CA GLY A 569 -19.60 16.61 -10.98
C GLY A 569 -18.67 16.46 -9.76
N SER A 570 -19.02 17.06 -8.62
CA SER A 570 -18.27 16.90 -7.36
C SER A 570 -18.25 15.45 -6.83
N GLY A 571 -19.27 14.67 -7.19
CA GLY A 571 -19.32 13.23 -6.97
C GLY A 571 -18.60 12.42 -8.05
N TYR A 572 -18.65 12.84 -9.31
CA TYR A 572 -18.06 12.13 -10.45
C TYR A 572 -16.54 11.96 -10.32
N GLY A 573 -15.83 12.98 -9.82
CA GLY A 573 -14.38 12.94 -9.57
C GLY A 573 -13.90 11.97 -8.47
N SER A 574 -14.76 11.09 -7.95
CA SER A 574 -14.39 10.02 -7.01
C SER A 574 -15.45 8.91 -6.96
N SER A 575 -15.08 7.69 -7.37
CA SER A 575 -16.02 6.57 -7.50
C SER A 575 -16.81 6.22 -6.24
N GLU A 576 -16.25 6.46 -5.04
CA GLU A 576 -17.00 6.29 -3.78
C GLU A 576 -18.22 7.22 -3.72
N ARG A 577 -18.04 8.47 -4.13
CA ARG A 577 -19.05 9.54 -4.10
C ARG A 577 -20.07 9.35 -5.21
N TYR A 578 -19.62 9.01 -6.41
CA TYR A 578 -20.52 8.68 -7.52
C TYR A 578 -21.39 7.45 -7.19
N ARG A 579 -20.83 6.41 -6.57
CA ARG A 579 -21.61 5.25 -6.09
C ARG A 579 -22.63 5.63 -5.01
N LEU A 580 -22.35 6.61 -4.14
CA LEU A 580 -23.34 7.17 -3.21
C LEU A 580 -24.47 7.91 -3.94
N ILE A 581 -24.19 8.63 -5.03
CA ILE A 581 -25.21 9.25 -5.89
C ILE A 581 -26.12 8.16 -6.48
N LEU A 582 -25.56 7.13 -7.11
CA LEU A 582 -26.34 6.06 -7.74
C LEU A 582 -27.21 5.29 -6.73
N ARG A 583 -26.63 4.93 -5.57
CA ARG A 583 -27.33 4.21 -4.47
C ARG A 583 -28.49 5.03 -3.87
N HIS A 584 -28.42 6.36 -3.96
CA HIS A 584 -29.41 7.27 -3.37
C HIS A 584 -30.12 8.17 -4.40
N GLN A 585 -30.14 7.75 -5.68
CA GLN A 585 -30.68 8.53 -6.80
C GLN A 585 -32.11 9.06 -6.55
N ARG A 586 -32.98 8.29 -5.89
CA ARG A 586 -34.35 8.70 -5.52
C ARG A 586 -34.43 9.78 -4.43
N ALA A 587 -33.43 9.88 -3.54
CA ALA A 587 -33.36 10.97 -2.56
C ALA A 587 -32.86 12.27 -3.21
N ILE A 588 -31.92 12.16 -4.15
CA ILE A 588 -31.41 13.30 -4.94
C ILE A 588 -32.51 13.83 -5.86
N ALA A 589 -33.27 12.95 -6.53
CA ALA A 589 -34.46 13.29 -7.31
C ALA A 589 -35.54 14.04 -6.50
N ARG A 590 -35.77 13.67 -5.22
CA ARG A 590 -36.66 14.41 -4.32
C ARG A 590 -36.10 15.78 -3.89
N SER A 591 -34.79 15.96 -3.98
CA SER A 591 -34.07 17.15 -3.52
C SER A 591 -33.86 18.22 -4.60
N VAL A 592 -34.45 18.06 -5.80
CA VAL A 592 -34.43 19.04 -6.91
C VAL A 592 -34.68 20.47 -6.44
N ARG A 593 -35.67 20.68 -5.59
CA ARG A 593 -36.04 22.00 -5.04
C ARG A 593 -34.90 22.70 -4.30
N ILE A 594 -33.92 21.96 -3.75
CA ILE A 594 -32.72 22.54 -3.13
C ILE A 594 -31.80 23.13 -4.19
N PHE A 595 -31.54 22.37 -5.28
CA PHE A 595 -30.73 22.84 -6.41
C PHE A 595 -31.37 24.04 -7.11
N GLU A 596 -32.71 24.09 -7.21
CA GLU A 596 -33.42 25.24 -7.78
C GLU A 596 -33.40 26.49 -6.89
N SER A 597 -33.53 26.33 -5.57
CA SER A 597 -33.72 27.46 -4.64
C SER A 597 -32.43 27.98 -3.98
N SER A 598 -31.33 27.22 -3.98
CA SER A 598 -30.12 27.61 -3.25
C SER A 598 -28.82 27.05 -3.83
N GLU A 599 -28.02 27.94 -4.45
CA GLU A 599 -26.63 27.66 -4.80
C GLU A 599 -25.76 27.39 -3.55
N TYR A 600 -26.07 28.01 -2.42
CA TYR A 600 -25.35 27.81 -1.14
C TYR A 600 -25.59 26.41 -0.55
N LEU A 601 -26.84 25.92 -0.52
CA LEU A 601 -27.12 24.55 -0.08
C LEU A 601 -26.59 23.51 -1.08
N THR A 602 -26.61 23.82 -2.38
CA THR A 602 -25.95 23.02 -3.41
C THR A 602 -24.46 22.85 -3.12
N GLU A 603 -23.76 23.93 -2.78
CA GLU A 603 -22.34 23.90 -2.46
C GLU A 603 -22.05 23.14 -1.15
N ILE A 604 -22.91 23.26 -0.13
CA ILE A 604 -22.83 22.43 1.08
C ILE A 604 -22.99 20.94 0.74
N LEU A 605 -23.96 20.57 -0.09
CA LEU A 605 -24.15 19.18 -0.52
C LEU A 605 -22.92 18.65 -1.29
N ALA A 606 -22.35 19.47 -2.19
CA ALA A 606 -21.13 19.14 -2.93
C ALA A 606 -19.89 18.99 -2.02
N ARG A 607 -19.76 19.83 -0.98
CA ARG A 607 -18.68 19.73 0.01
C ARG A 607 -18.85 18.53 0.95
N LEU A 608 -20.08 18.23 1.38
CA LEU A 608 -20.36 17.09 2.28
C LEU A 608 -20.19 15.74 1.59
N ILE A 609 -20.58 15.60 0.31
CA ILE A 609 -20.24 14.37 -0.45
C ILE A 609 -18.73 14.25 -0.68
N CYS A 610 -17.98 15.36 -0.62
CA CYS A 610 -16.52 15.35 -0.70
C CYS A 610 -15.79 14.95 0.59
N CYS A 611 -16.45 14.98 1.75
CA CYS A 611 -15.81 14.81 3.06
C CYS A 611 -15.36 13.36 3.33
N ARG A 612 -14.20 13.19 3.98
CA ARG A 612 -13.59 11.87 4.27
C ARG A 612 -14.10 11.19 5.54
N HIS A 613 -14.63 11.92 6.52
CA HIS A 613 -15.11 11.35 7.79
C HIS A 613 -16.55 10.83 7.67
N CYS A 614 -16.87 9.76 8.43
CA CYS A 614 -17.93 8.81 8.02
C CYS A 614 -19.23 8.85 8.87
N SER A 615 -19.42 9.81 9.77
CA SER A 615 -20.65 9.97 10.57
C SER A 615 -21.74 10.78 9.84
N GLU A 616 -21.36 11.87 9.17
CA GLU A 616 -22.32 12.81 8.54
C GLU A 616 -23.01 12.23 7.30
N LYS A 617 -22.32 11.37 6.54
CA LYS A 617 -22.79 10.76 5.29
C LYS A 617 -24.15 10.06 5.44
N THR A 618 -24.39 9.40 6.57
CA THR A 618 -25.63 8.64 6.85
C THR A 618 -26.79 9.57 7.22
N ASN A 619 -26.53 10.59 8.04
CA ASN A 619 -27.56 11.49 8.57
C ASN A 619 -28.14 12.41 7.48
N LEU A 620 -27.31 12.89 6.55
CA LEU A 620 -27.76 13.72 5.43
C LEU A 620 -28.78 12.98 4.55
N LEU A 621 -28.49 11.71 4.23
CA LEU A 621 -29.34 10.86 3.41
C LEU A 621 -30.58 10.33 4.16
N ALA A 622 -30.59 10.42 5.50
CA ALA A 622 -31.79 10.24 6.31
C ALA A 622 -32.68 11.50 6.29
N ALA A 623 -32.10 12.70 6.44
CA ALA A 623 -32.85 13.97 6.36
C ALA A 623 -33.49 14.19 4.97
N MET A 624 -32.80 13.80 3.88
CA MET A 624 -33.35 13.83 2.53
C MET A 624 -34.50 12.81 2.27
N ARG A 625 -34.79 11.91 3.22
CA ARG A 625 -35.94 10.98 3.15
C ARG A 625 -37.21 11.53 3.82
N SER A 626 -37.09 12.45 4.78
CA SER A 626 -38.16 12.77 5.74
C SER A 626 -38.88 14.11 5.52
N SER A 627 -38.41 14.99 4.63
CA SER A 627 -38.94 16.37 4.53
C SER A 627 -39.84 16.62 3.31
N PRO A 628 -41.16 16.79 3.51
CA PRO A 628 -42.03 17.51 2.59
C PRO A 628 -42.00 19.03 2.90
N THR A 629 -41.69 19.84 1.88
CA THR A 629 -41.83 21.32 1.88
C THR A 629 -41.15 22.11 3.00
N PHE A 630 -39.88 22.52 2.79
CA PHE A 630 -39.35 23.72 3.42
C PHE A 630 -39.87 25.00 2.73
N ARG A 631 -40.35 25.98 3.52
CA ARG A 631 -40.56 27.37 3.07
C ARG A 631 -39.31 28.22 3.32
N THR A 632 -39.23 29.36 2.64
CA THR A 632 -38.04 30.24 2.59
C THR A 632 -37.66 30.86 3.93
N LEU A 633 -36.38 30.77 4.30
CA LEU A 633 -35.80 31.42 5.50
C LEU A 633 -35.45 32.90 5.24
N PRO A 634 -35.69 33.83 6.19
CA PRO A 634 -35.35 35.26 6.04
C PRO A 634 -33.84 35.55 6.01
N ARG A 635 -33.46 36.62 5.31
CA ARG A 635 -32.07 37.08 5.11
C ARG A 635 -31.26 37.31 6.40
N THR A 636 -31.91 37.60 7.54
CA THR A 636 -31.24 38.02 8.79
C THR A 636 -30.37 36.95 9.46
N ARG A 637 -30.54 35.65 9.15
CA ARG A 637 -29.68 34.58 9.70
C ARG A 637 -28.36 34.38 8.95
N GLN A 638 -28.15 34.96 7.77
CA GLN A 638 -26.91 34.77 7.00
C GLN A 638 -25.67 35.41 7.65
N THR A 639 -25.83 36.45 8.47
CA THR A 639 -24.71 37.23 9.01
C THR A 639 -23.90 36.49 10.08
N LYS A 640 -24.53 35.71 10.96
CA LYS A 640 -23.83 35.01 12.07
C LYS A 640 -22.92 33.87 11.60
N LEU A 641 -23.19 33.26 10.44
CA LEU A 641 -22.37 32.17 9.88
C LEU A 641 -21.02 32.65 9.30
N ARG A 642 -20.89 33.94 8.94
CA ARG A 642 -19.63 34.48 8.40
C ARG A 642 -18.49 34.48 9.43
N TYR A 643 -18.81 34.59 10.73
CA TYR A 643 -17.79 34.78 11.77
C TYR A 643 -17.00 33.50 12.09
N TYR A 644 -17.62 32.32 11.96
CA TYR A 644 -16.98 31.03 12.28
C TYR A 644 -16.14 30.42 11.14
N ALA A 645 -16.26 30.95 9.90
CA ALA A 645 -15.52 30.44 8.75
C ALA A 645 -14.20 31.20 8.47
N GLY A 646 -13.98 32.34 9.11
CA GLY A 646 -12.79 33.18 8.85
C GLY A 646 -11.48 32.63 9.43
N THR A 647 -11.55 31.75 10.43
CA THR A 647 -10.38 31.26 11.20
C THR A 647 -9.78 29.94 10.70
N SER A 648 -10.37 29.30 9.68
CA SER A 648 -9.90 28.01 9.15
C SER A 648 -9.29 28.09 7.73
N ALA A 649 -9.12 29.30 7.18
CA ALA A 649 -8.87 29.52 5.76
C ALA A 649 -7.39 29.45 5.29
N THR A 650 -6.42 29.24 6.19
CA THR A 650 -4.98 29.37 5.88
C THR A 650 -4.14 28.12 6.19
N ALA A 651 -4.44 26.99 5.53
CA ALA A 651 -3.51 25.86 5.35
C ALA A 651 -4.00 24.82 4.31
N CYS A 652 -3.96 25.13 3.00
CA CYS A 652 -4.01 24.12 1.92
C CYS A 652 -3.81 24.73 0.52
N LEU A 653 -2.57 24.78 0.01
CA LEU A 653 -2.25 25.02 -1.41
C LEU A 653 -0.98 24.24 -1.78
N PRO A 654 -1.03 23.29 -2.74
CA PRO A 654 0.17 22.66 -3.32
C PRO A 654 0.70 23.48 -4.51
N PRO A 655 2.03 23.54 -4.73
CA PRO A 655 2.63 24.22 -5.88
C PRO A 655 2.95 23.25 -7.02
N GLU A 656 2.56 23.57 -8.26
CA GLU A 656 3.05 22.85 -9.45
C GLU A 656 3.03 23.72 -10.72
N LEU A 657 3.72 23.26 -11.76
CA LEU A 657 3.89 23.83 -13.12
C LEU A 657 4.89 24.99 -13.31
N ALA A 658 6.14 24.62 -13.60
CA ALA A 658 7.05 25.38 -14.48
C ALA A 658 8.02 24.42 -15.20
N THR A 659 7.75 24.08 -16.46
CA THR A 659 8.59 23.19 -17.28
C THR A 659 9.28 23.92 -18.44
N SER A 660 10.61 23.84 -18.45
CA SER A 660 11.51 23.90 -19.63
C SER A 660 11.26 24.90 -20.76
N GLN A 661 12.22 25.81 -21.00
CA GLN A 661 13.06 25.76 -22.21
C GLN A 661 14.20 26.80 -22.21
N SER A 662 15.45 26.34 -22.32
CA SER A 662 16.49 26.82 -23.26
C SER A 662 17.86 26.21 -22.93
N CYS A 663 18.76 26.15 -23.91
CA CYS A 663 20.08 25.52 -23.80
C CYS A 663 21.16 26.52 -23.35
N GLY A 664 22.26 26.04 -22.74
CA GLY A 664 23.43 26.90 -22.49
C GLY A 664 24.55 26.32 -21.62
N LEU A 665 25.43 25.51 -22.23
CA LEU A 665 26.87 25.32 -21.95
C LEU A 665 27.41 25.30 -20.50
N SER A 666 28.27 24.31 -20.23
CA SER A 666 29.21 24.31 -19.10
C SER A 666 30.20 25.48 -19.14
N ILE A 667 30.71 25.91 -17.98
CA ILE A 667 32.14 26.12 -17.71
C ILE A 667 32.40 26.25 -16.20
N HIS A 668 33.59 25.84 -15.77
CA HIS A 668 34.03 25.90 -14.38
C HIS A 668 34.57 27.29 -13.98
N HIS A 669 34.64 27.49 -12.66
CA HIS A 669 35.70 28.22 -11.94
C HIS A 669 35.64 29.74 -11.72
N SER A 670 35.93 30.06 -10.45
CA SER A 670 36.75 31.18 -9.95
C SER A 670 36.09 32.46 -9.43
N GLN A 671 36.53 32.84 -8.23
CA GLN A 671 36.25 34.09 -7.54
C GLN A 671 37.10 35.24 -8.11
N LYS A 672 36.58 36.48 -8.13
CA LYS A 672 37.18 37.65 -7.44
C LYS A 672 36.42 38.97 -7.66
N LEU A 673 36.27 39.72 -6.57
CA LEU A 673 36.45 41.18 -6.41
C LEU A 673 36.08 42.13 -7.59
N LEU A 674 35.05 42.97 -7.41
CA LEU A 674 35.23 44.42 -7.10
C LEU A 674 33.88 45.16 -6.90
N GLN A 675 33.94 46.42 -6.43
CA GLN A 675 32.79 47.26 -6.06
C GLN A 675 32.32 48.22 -7.19
N PRO A 676 31.07 48.75 -7.13
CA PRO A 676 30.49 49.63 -8.16
C PRO A 676 31.03 51.07 -8.07
N PRO A 677 30.68 52.00 -8.99
CA PRO A 677 29.63 52.97 -8.63
C PRO A 677 28.87 53.70 -9.79
N LYS A 678 27.97 54.62 -9.36
CA LYS A 678 27.45 55.86 -10.02
C LYS A 678 26.11 55.82 -10.78
N ARG A 679 25.18 56.64 -10.23
CA ARG A 679 23.94 57.13 -10.85
C ARG A 679 24.18 58.46 -11.59
N ARG A 680 23.34 58.77 -12.59
CA ARG A 680 22.86 60.09 -13.06
C ARG A 680 21.79 59.85 -14.14
N SER A 681 20.76 60.67 -14.41
CA SER A 681 19.89 61.51 -13.56
C SER A 681 18.79 62.13 -14.45
N LEU A 682 17.54 62.06 -13.99
CA LEU A 682 16.27 62.73 -14.41
C LEU A 682 16.40 64.13 -15.10
N PRO A 683 15.46 64.54 -15.99
CA PRO A 683 14.05 64.89 -15.65
C PRO A 683 12.99 64.35 -16.66
N HIS A 684 11.67 64.55 -16.57
CA HIS A 684 10.63 64.66 -15.52
C HIS A 684 9.40 65.39 -16.15
N SER A 685 8.27 64.69 -16.36
CA SER A 685 6.90 65.28 -16.43
C SER A 685 5.84 64.19 -16.64
N GLY A 686 4.83 63.99 -15.79
CA GLY A 686 4.63 64.49 -14.42
C GLY A 686 3.24 64.16 -13.85
N LEU A 687 3.18 63.88 -12.53
CA LEU A 687 1.97 63.90 -11.67
C LEU A 687 0.89 62.81 -11.95
N ARG A 688 -0.01 62.37 -11.06
CA ARG A 688 -0.12 62.23 -9.58
C ARG A 688 -1.35 61.30 -9.37
N GLU A 689 -1.52 60.45 -8.35
CA GLU A 689 -0.68 59.92 -7.25
C GLU A 689 -1.33 58.56 -6.83
N ALA A 690 -1.16 57.88 -5.69
CA ALA A 690 -0.63 58.19 -4.35
C ALA A 690 0.08 56.94 -3.73
N ARG A 691 0.25 56.88 -2.41
CA ARG A 691 0.82 55.76 -1.64
C ARG A 691 0.33 55.74 -0.19
N VAL A 692 0.19 54.54 0.40
CA VAL A 692 0.63 54.12 1.76
C VAL A 692 0.88 52.60 1.62
N ASP A 693 2.08 52.04 1.65
CA ASP A 693 3.16 51.97 2.66
C ASP A 693 2.97 50.83 3.70
N TRP A 694 4.05 50.11 4.00
CA TRP A 694 4.09 48.84 4.75
C TRP A 694 5.28 48.81 5.72
N GLN A 695 5.17 49.44 6.89
CA GLN A 695 6.08 49.22 8.01
C GLN A 695 5.49 49.67 9.36
N SER A 696 6.03 49.11 10.46
CA SER A 696 5.47 49.08 11.82
C SER A 696 4.18 48.23 11.93
N TRP A 697 3.89 47.49 13.00
CA TRP A 697 4.53 47.40 14.33
C TRP A 697 5.08 45.99 14.64
N ARG A 698 6.02 45.90 15.60
CA ARG A 698 6.49 44.66 16.23
C ARG A 698 7.09 44.99 17.61
N LEU A 699 6.76 44.17 18.62
CA LEU A 699 7.20 44.15 20.04
C LEU A 699 6.10 44.51 21.06
N ASP A 700 5.82 43.52 21.90
CA ASP A 700 5.53 43.52 23.35
C ASP A 700 4.76 42.20 23.65
N VAL A 701 5.26 41.11 24.25
CA VAL A 701 6.41 40.73 25.13
C VAL A 701 5.98 40.45 26.59
N LEU A 702 6.15 39.17 26.98
CA LEU A 702 6.17 38.55 28.34
C LEU A 702 4.87 38.14 29.08
N GLU A 703 5.04 37.00 29.76
CA GLU A 703 4.43 36.53 31.03
C GLU A 703 2.90 36.26 31.16
N ALA A 704 2.47 35.18 30.51
CA ALA A 704 1.79 34.05 31.19
C ALA A 704 2.14 32.77 30.40
N GLY A 705 2.25 31.57 30.96
CA GLY A 705 1.91 31.05 32.29
C GLY A 705 1.42 29.60 32.10
N ASN A 706 1.82 28.64 32.95
CA ASN A 706 1.50 27.23 32.74
C ASN A 706 -0.02 26.97 32.62
N SER A 707 -0.46 26.35 31.51
CA SER A 707 -1.82 25.78 31.39
C SER A 707 -1.88 24.70 30.32
N THR A 708 -1.75 23.44 30.74
CA THR A 708 -2.13 22.28 29.94
C THR A 708 -3.66 22.10 29.96
N CYS A 709 -4.33 22.43 28.85
CA CYS A 709 -5.69 21.98 28.53
C CYS A 709 -5.60 21.30 27.14
N PHE A 710 -5.65 19.97 26.99
CA PHE A 710 -6.70 19.04 27.44
C PHE A 710 -8.10 19.55 27.07
N LEU A 711 -8.54 19.27 25.83
CA LEU A 711 -9.96 19.30 25.44
C LEU A 711 -10.30 18.53 24.13
N MET A 712 -9.90 17.26 24.07
CA MET A 712 -10.97 16.25 23.92
C MET A 712 -11.45 15.94 25.35
N PRO A 713 -12.77 15.81 25.61
CA PRO A 713 -13.81 15.38 24.67
C PRO A 713 -15.05 16.30 24.59
N ILE A 714 -15.32 16.93 23.44
CA ILE A 714 -16.65 17.53 23.15
C ILE A 714 -17.09 17.17 21.73
N PHE A 715 -17.49 15.91 21.52
CA PHE A 715 -18.41 15.51 20.43
C PHE A 715 -19.20 14.21 20.77
N SER A 716 -19.54 14.01 22.05
CA SER A 716 -20.47 12.95 22.50
C SER A 716 -21.81 13.50 23.01
N SER A 717 -22.07 14.79 22.81
CA SER A 717 -23.18 15.53 23.45
C SER A 717 -23.71 16.72 22.63
N CYS A 718 -23.63 16.65 21.29
CA CYS A 718 -24.29 17.64 20.42
C CYS A 718 -25.80 17.38 20.26
N ALA A 719 -26.54 17.60 21.35
CA ALA A 719 -28.01 17.53 21.37
C ALA A 719 -28.68 18.78 20.73
N ILE A 720 -28.24 19.17 19.52
CA ILE A 720 -28.80 20.31 18.76
C ILE A 720 -29.33 19.82 17.41
N LEU A 721 -30.37 19.00 17.49
CA LEU A 721 -31.14 18.49 16.36
C LEU A 721 -32.65 18.28 16.68
N PRO A 722 -33.07 17.99 17.94
CA PRO A 722 -34.49 17.97 18.30
C PRO A 722 -35.19 19.35 18.23
N GLU A 723 -34.55 20.42 18.72
CA GLU A 723 -35.16 21.76 18.86
C GLU A 723 -35.40 22.52 17.54
N ILE A 724 -35.02 21.95 16.40
CA ILE A 724 -35.30 22.52 15.06
C ILE A 724 -36.56 21.88 14.44
N VAL A 725 -37.25 20.99 15.16
CA VAL A 725 -38.41 20.22 14.68
C VAL A 725 -39.69 20.48 15.51
N SER A 726 -39.63 21.29 16.58
CA SER A 726 -40.74 21.47 17.53
C SER A 726 -41.57 22.77 17.40
N HIS A 727 -41.28 23.63 16.42
CA HIS A 727 -42.05 24.86 16.11
C HIS A 727 -42.06 25.19 14.61
#